data_AF-L8WNN3-F1
#
_entry.id   AF-L8WNN3-F1
#
_cell.length_a   1.000
_cell.length_b   1.000
_cell.length_c   1.000
_cell.angle_alpha   90.00
_cell.angle_beta   90.00
_cell.angle_gamma   90.00
#
_symmetry.space_group_name_H-M   'P 1'
#
loop_
_entity.id
_entity.type
_entity.pdbx_description
1 polymer ?
#
loop_
_entity_poly.entity_id
_entity_poly.type
_entity_poly.pdbx_seq_one_letter_code
_entity_poly.pdbx_strand_id
1 'polypeptide(L)'
;MRLIFLAVASGLLHLSAAQTIYDIWQTTWDRSKLLTRTSDPLVNFVTKGAIGDANIVVNDGTVYQQMDGFGATLITDGAATAGFGVLRLNLGASDFSAKGKYGNSTSGDDLQGIIEIAYSFDDKSGDTTLSSFSLDNAPSYLWSVLKDIYSINPKIKLYVLPWSPPAWMKSGGTMSGGELQAQYNDAQYLFKTVQQLSARGFPVYAINPQNEPQNSNPTYPTTKMSASQEAAIGQALRPLLNNNGFSSVKIIGFEHNWDNAGGYPIDLLETFHNAYPNKEIYFTECTGSFGSDWWSDIKWTMDNTAIGAPQHWARTALEWNFASDESGGPTFPGTDSCKSPACRAIVTVKSDGSYELNQEFYSLAQASRAIVPKDPGGPIGQRIGVTVGGNLSWALRVNAFVTKRSNSADWNRYSIVVLNWNDNSSSSWNPQPVKATIEFRGVQTMENGRSCLSTNTVYATSRDSNQTSFRYDSALVVGGVAAKLSRELQLPRSLGYGSYKESNKAATFPLQLLGWDVDAINTVQFSNHSGYRSHGGSKTDKAQLIDIFTILEKNEFTQTDALLSDAGYVPGAEALSALADFATHLKAKNPNLLFVLDPVMGDDGKMYVANDVLPVYRDRLLPLATVITPNWFEVELMTQIHLASQDSIRSALRSLHFDHGVRNVVVTSVIVREGSRLSDEVTAAGLRAGSSYSSDGLTNSIDLNDEYILCIASSAHDDPSIAPAVYALAVPRIKGYFSGVGDLFSALVMAHFHQAQHSNTSSLSLTAGSMSSLSSAASRALHTTHAVLRRTQQHALTLAAQSSDDPSSSNAYTDDELDSKEPLRRVRRMRTRELRIIQSRDDILAFEAENGSVENMRAWEGFWGN
;
A
#
# COMPACT_ATOMS: atom_id res chain seq x y z
N MET A 1 -17.23 73.23 1.05
CA MET A 1 -18.12 72.06 0.83
C MET A 1 -17.36 71.11 -0.08
N ARG A 2 -16.49 70.23 0.47
CA ARG A 2 -16.77 68.86 0.93
C ARG A 2 -17.44 67.99 -0.14
N LEU A 3 -16.63 67.19 -0.83
CA LEU A 3 -16.99 65.86 -1.31
C LEU A 3 -15.80 64.95 -1.01
N ILE A 4 -16.04 64.03 -0.10
CA ILE A 4 -15.07 63.13 0.55
C ILE A 4 -14.87 61.93 -0.39
N PHE A 5 -13.61 61.67 -0.77
CA PHE A 5 -13.18 60.40 -1.34
C PHE A 5 -13.24 59.33 -0.23
N LEU A 6 -14.15 58.35 -0.36
CA LEU A 6 -14.02 57.09 0.36
C LEU A 6 -13.11 56.18 -0.46
N ALA A 7 -11.85 56.06 -0.02
CA ALA A 7 -10.99 54.95 -0.39
C ALA A 7 -11.46 53.71 0.38
N VAL A 8 -12.17 52.80 -0.30
CA VAL A 8 -12.39 51.44 0.22
C VAL A 8 -11.10 50.67 -0.06
N ALA A 9 -10.26 50.54 0.96
CA ALA A 9 -9.15 49.61 0.95
C ALA A 9 -9.73 48.19 0.97
N SER A 10 -9.79 47.55 -0.20
CA SER A 10 -9.98 46.10 -0.33
C SER A 10 -8.72 45.43 0.23
N GLY A 11 -8.69 45.20 1.54
CA GLY A 11 -7.69 44.34 2.17
C GLY A 11 -7.82 42.95 1.57
N LEU A 12 -6.86 42.55 0.75
CA LEU A 12 -6.60 41.17 0.40
C LEU A 12 -6.32 40.41 1.70
N LEU A 13 -7.34 39.76 2.26
CA LEU A 13 -7.18 38.73 3.27
C LEU A 13 -6.42 37.56 2.62
N HIS A 14 -5.11 37.53 2.79
CA HIS A 14 -4.30 36.36 2.49
C HIS A 14 -4.66 35.26 3.50
N LEU A 15 -5.43 34.27 3.04
CA LEU A 15 -5.61 33.00 3.76
C LEU A 15 -4.26 32.27 3.75
N SER A 16 -3.48 32.40 4.83
CA SER A 16 -2.35 31.51 5.06
C SER A 16 -2.91 30.11 5.32
N ALA A 17 -2.54 29.12 4.53
CA ALA A 17 -2.81 27.72 4.85
C ALA A 17 -2.20 27.42 6.23
N ALA A 18 -3.04 27.06 7.21
CA ALA A 18 -2.62 26.80 8.58
C ALA A 18 -1.83 25.48 8.65
N GLN A 19 -0.78 25.44 9.48
CA GLN A 19 -0.05 24.21 9.77
C GLN A 19 -0.96 23.28 10.59
N THR A 20 -0.94 21.99 10.30
CA THR A 20 -1.81 21.01 10.96
C THR A 20 -1.10 19.69 11.25
N ILE A 21 -1.51 19.02 12.33
CA ILE A 21 -1.16 17.62 12.62
C ILE A 21 -2.30 16.73 12.13
N TYR A 22 -2.00 15.71 11.32
CA TYR A 22 -3.00 14.84 10.69
C TYR A 22 -2.80 13.33 10.94
N ASP A 23 -1.56 12.89 11.17
CA ASP A 23 -1.25 11.46 11.36
C ASP A 23 -0.59 11.24 12.72
N ILE A 24 -1.44 10.93 13.71
CA ILE A 24 -1.05 10.69 15.10
C ILE A 24 -1.23 9.21 15.43
N TRP A 25 -0.15 8.55 15.85
CA TRP A 25 -0.12 7.14 16.23
C TRP A 25 0.25 7.00 17.69
N GLN A 26 -0.46 6.15 18.44
CA GLN A 26 -0.29 6.04 19.88
C GLN A 26 -0.01 4.61 20.35
N THR A 27 0.85 4.51 21.36
CA THR A 27 1.04 3.32 22.18
C THR A 27 0.91 3.71 23.65
N THR A 28 -0.08 3.17 24.36
CA THR A 28 -0.39 3.52 25.76
C THR A 28 0.09 2.44 26.72
N TRP A 29 0.50 2.84 27.94
CA TRP A 29 1.02 1.94 28.99
C TRP A 29 0.03 0.86 29.48
N ASP A 30 -1.26 1.09 29.31
CA ASP A 30 -2.34 0.14 29.64
C ASP A 30 -2.66 -0.81 28.48
N ARG A 31 -1.93 -0.68 27.35
CA ARG A 31 -2.12 -1.44 26.10
C ARG A 31 -3.48 -1.22 25.43
N SER A 32 -4.27 -0.22 25.85
CA SER A 32 -5.54 0.12 25.20
C SER A 32 -5.37 0.63 23.77
N LYS A 33 -4.20 1.21 23.47
CA LYS A 33 -3.76 1.60 22.12
C LYS A 33 -2.38 1.02 21.89
N LEU A 34 -2.22 0.26 20.81
CA LEU A 34 -0.98 -0.40 20.42
C LEU A 34 -0.70 -0.05 18.96
N LEU A 35 0.17 0.95 18.74
CA LEU A 35 0.40 1.55 17.42
C LEU A 35 -0.92 1.87 16.70
N THR A 36 -1.82 2.57 17.39
CA THR A 36 -3.16 2.88 16.89
C THR A 36 -3.22 4.32 16.39
N ARG A 37 -3.70 4.53 15.16
CA ARG A 37 -3.98 5.86 14.62
C ARG A 37 -5.17 6.48 15.35
N THR A 38 -5.06 7.71 15.81
CA THR A 38 -6.20 8.40 16.43
C THR A 38 -7.16 8.94 15.38
N SER A 39 -8.46 8.87 15.65
CA SER A 39 -9.53 9.52 14.90
C SER A 39 -9.72 11.00 15.25
N ASP A 40 -8.82 11.58 16.06
CA ASP A 40 -8.93 12.97 16.48
C ASP A 40 -8.93 13.92 15.27
N PRO A 41 -9.74 15.01 15.31
CA PRO A 41 -9.74 16.00 14.24
C PRO A 41 -8.35 16.63 14.06
N LEU A 42 -8.07 17.09 12.83
CA LEU A 42 -6.88 17.87 12.48
C LEU A 42 -6.52 18.86 13.59
N VAL A 43 -5.33 18.69 14.20
CA VAL A 43 -4.87 19.60 15.25
C VAL A 43 -4.24 20.81 14.58
N ASN A 44 -4.99 21.92 14.57
CA ASN A 44 -4.55 23.16 13.94
C ASN A 44 -3.51 23.88 14.82
N PHE A 45 -2.51 24.46 14.17
CA PHE A 45 -1.61 25.43 14.82
C PHE A 45 -2.26 26.81 14.85
N VAL A 46 -2.02 27.52 15.94
CA VAL A 46 -2.51 28.86 16.23
C VAL A 46 -1.34 29.79 16.51
N THR A 47 -1.60 31.10 16.57
CA THR A 47 -0.62 32.10 17.00
C THR A 47 -0.10 31.75 18.40
N LYS A 48 1.20 32.00 18.63
CA LYS A 48 1.83 31.71 19.92
C LYS A 48 1.10 32.38 21.09
N GLY A 49 0.91 31.62 22.15
CA GLY A 49 0.24 32.00 23.38
C GLY A 49 0.98 31.43 24.58
N ALA A 50 0.27 31.19 25.68
CA ALA A 50 0.86 30.53 26.84
C ALA A 50 1.31 29.10 26.49
N ILE A 51 2.50 28.72 26.95
CA ILE A 51 2.98 27.34 26.87
C ILE A 51 2.32 26.49 27.96
N GLY A 52 2.20 25.18 27.71
CA GLY A 52 1.79 24.19 28.69
C GLY A 52 2.91 23.85 29.68
N ASP A 53 2.82 22.67 30.29
CA ASP A 53 3.81 22.19 31.26
C ASP A 53 5.17 21.89 30.61
N ALA A 54 5.16 21.54 29.32
CA ALA A 54 6.34 21.36 28.49
C ALA A 54 6.16 22.06 27.13
N ASN A 55 7.27 22.41 26.48
CA ASN A 55 7.28 23.09 25.19
C ASN A 55 8.27 22.42 24.22
N ILE A 56 7.76 21.75 23.20
CA ILE A 56 8.51 21.11 22.11
C ILE A 56 8.65 22.12 20.98
N VAL A 57 9.87 22.56 20.68
CA VAL A 57 10.15 23.50 19.58
C VAL A 57 10.87 22.77 18.47
N VAL A 58 10.21 22.62 17.32
CA VAL A 58 10.79 22.00 16.11
C VAL A 58 11.48 23.08 15.27
N ASN A 59 12.74 22.82 14.91
CA ASN A 59 13.57 23.71 14.11
C ASN A 59 14.09 22.98 12.86
N ASP A 60 13.46 23.24 11.72
CA ASP A 60 13.85 22.70 10.42
C ASP A 60 15.01 23.48 9.75
N GLY A 61 15.49 24.57 10.37
CA GLY A 61 16.72 25.26 9.96
C GLY A 61 18.00 24.55 10.40
N THR A 62 17.91 23.67 11.40
CA THR A 62 19.02 22.81 11.83
C THR A 62 18.78 21.40 11.32
N VAL A 63 19.69 20.91 10.48
CA VAL A 63 19.59 19.60 9.82
C VAL A 63 20.78 18.74 10.23
N TYR A 64 20.51 17.47 10.59
CA TYR A 64 21.52 16.51 11.02
C TYR A 64 21.66 15.36 10.00
N GLN A 65 21.97 14.16 10.47
CA GLN A 65 22.15 12.99 9.62
C GLN A 65 20.86 12.56 8.92
N GLN A 66 21.01 12.11 7.67
CA GLN A 66 20.00 11.34 6.97
C GLN A 66 19.80 10.00 7.69
N MET A 67 18.55 9.58 7.92
CA MET A 67 18.29 8.27 8.51
C MET A 67 18.42 7.18 7.45
N ASP A 68 18.78 5.98 7.88
CA ASP A 68 18.85 4.81 7.02
C ASP A 68 17.70 3.85 7.24
N GLY A 69 17.18 3.77 8.46
CA GLY A 69 15.96 3.04 8.80
C GLY A 69 16.03 2.41 10.19
N PHE A 70 14.89 1.92 10.67
CA PHE A 70 14.79 1.07 11.86
C PHE A 70 14.41 -0.35 11.42
N GLY A 71 14.70 -1.36 12.24
CA GLY A 71 14.40 -2.74 11.91
C GLY A 71 15.03 -3.77 12.85
N ALA A 72 15.22 -4.99 12.34
CA ALA A 72 15.80 -6.11 13.08
C ALA A 72 16.36 -7.20 12.14
N THR A 73 16.81 -8.33 12.71
CA THR A 73 17.27 -9.51 11.96
C THR A 73 16.10 -10.42 11.54
N LEU A 74 15.95 -10.63 10.23
CA LEU A 74 14.93 -11.46 9.52
C LEU A 74 13.45 -11.11 9.74
N ILE A 75 12.90 -10.29 8.84
CA ILE A 75 11.56 -9.69 8.92
C ILE A 75 10.48 -10.52 8.19
N THR A 76 9.18 -10.39 8.54
CA THR A 76 8.04 -10.81 7.68
C THR A 76 6.95 -9.71 7.63
N ASP A 77 5.89 -9.96 6.85
CA ASP A 77 4.65 -9.19 6.63
C ASP A 77 4.29 -8.00 7.56
N GLY A 78 4.41 -8.12 8.88
CA GLY A 78 4.12 -7.03 9.84
C GLY A 78 5.02 -5.78 9.72
N ALA A 79 6.22 -5.93 9.14
CA ALA A 79 7.19 -4.83 9.05
C ALA A 79 6.86 -3.75 8.02
N ALA A 80 6.09 -4.07 6.97
CA ALA A 80 5.68 -3.07 5.99
C ALA A 80 4.66 -2.10 6.57
N THR A 81 3.76 -2.59 7.43
CA THR A 81 2.81 -1.77 8.20
C THR A 81 3.51 -0.92 9.28
N ALA A 82 4.56 -1.48 9.91
CA ALA A 82 5.41 -0.77 10.87
C ALA A 82 6.40 0.21 10.23
N GLY A 83 6.67 0.06 8.93
CA GLY A 83 7.59 0.90 8.17
C GLY A 83 9.08 0.56 8.36
N PHE A 84 9.44 -0.65 8.79
CA PHE A 84 10.84 -1.05 8.96
C PHE A 84 11.57 -1.05 7.60
N GLY A 85 12.75 -0.44 7.60
CA GLY A 85 13.50 -0.12 6.38
C GLY A 85 14.86 -0.79 6.27
N VAL A 86 15.35 -1.43 7.33
CA VAL A 86 16.66 -2.08 7.38
C VAL A 86 16.50 -3.50 7.91
N LEU A 87 17.22 -4.42 7.28
CA LEU A 87 17.25 -5.84 7.61
C LEU A 87 18.69 -6.25 7.89
N ARG A 88 18.94 -6.84 9.06
CA ARG A 88 20.24 -7.47 9.35
C ARG A 88 20.19 -8.96 8.98
N LEU A 89 21.26 -9.47 8.39
CA LEU A 89 21.38 -10.86 7.93
C LEU A 89 22.74 -11.45 8.27
N ASN A 90 22.69 -12.66 8.81
CA ASN A 90 23.84 -13.38 9.34
C ASN A 90 24.48 -14.20 8.22
N LEU A 91 25.79 -14.07 8.06
CA LEU A 91 26.56 -14.89 7.13
C LEU A 91 27.05 -16.15 7.86
N GLY A 92 26.21 -17.19 7.85
CA GLY A 92 26.49 -18.45 8.54
C GLY A 92 25.71 -18.60 9.84
N ALA A 93 26.17 -19.53 10.68
CA ALA A 93 25.58 -19.78 11.98
C ALA A 93 25.85 -18.65 12.98
N SER A 94 24.88 -18.42 13.86
CA SER A 94 24.88 -17.50 15.00
C SER A 94 24.50 -18.22 16.29
N ASP A 95 24.47 -17.49 17.40
CA ASP A 95 23.96 -17.93 18.69
C ASP A 95 22.46 -18.26 18.72
N PHE A 96 21.70 -17.89 17.68
CA PHE A 96 20.28 -18.25 17.45
C PHE A 96 20.07 -19.25 16.30
N SER A 97 21.12 -19.90 15.83
CA SER A 97 20.97 -20.92 14.79
C SER A 97 20.37 -22.21 15.35
N ALA A 98 19.27 -22.65 14.74
CA ALA A 98 18.46 -23.75 15.24
C ALA A 98 19.16 -25.11 15.20
N LYS A 99 18.69 -26.04 16.07
CA LYS A 99 19.06 -27.45 15.98
C LYS A 99 18.45 -28.09 14.72
N GLY A 100 19.18 -28.20 13.62
CA GLY A 100 18.75 -28.91 12.42
C GLY A 100 18.39 -30.37 12.67
N LYS A 101 17.12 -30.72 12.48
CA LYS A 101 16.70 -32.03 11.99
C LYS A 101 16.44 -31.90 10.49
N TYR A 102 17.46 -31.52 9.72
CA TYR A 102 17.40 -31.46 8.27
C TYR A 102 18.51 -32.34 7.67
N GLY A 103 18.35 -33.65 7.90
CA GLY A 103 18.93 -34.68 7.06
C GLY A 103 17.77 -35.49 6.52
N ASN A 104 17.60 -35.48 5.19
CA ASN A 104 16.77 -36.47 4.52
C ASN A 104 17.54 -37.80 4.58
N SER A 105 17.57 -38.48 5.74
CA SER A 105 18.05 -39.86 5.85
C SER A 105 16.85 -40.78 6.02
N THR A 106 16.42 -41.38 4.92
CA THR A 106 15.65 -42.62 4.91
C THR A 106 16.56 -43.77 5.32
N SER A 107 16.95 -43.81 6.59
CA SER A 107 17.52 -45.01 7.23
C SER A 107 17.52 -44.78 8.73
N GLY A 108 16.64 -45.50 9.43
CA GLY A 108 16.74 -45.66 10.87
C GLY A 108 17.98 -46.48 11.17
N ASP A 109 19.07 -45.80 11.49
CA ASP A 109 20.18 -46.22 12.35
C ASP A 109 21.29 -45.18 12.21
N ASP A 110 21.28 -44.17 13.07
CA ASP A 110 22.47 -43.42 13.48
C ASP A 110 22.15 -42.60 14.74
N LEU A 111 21.90 -43.33 15.83
CA LEU A 111 22.06 -42.83 17.18
C LEU A 111 23.52 -43.07 17.59
N GLN A 112 24.48 -42.24 17.15
CA GLN A 112 25.76 -41.91 17.82
C GLN A 112 26.54 -40.87 17.00
N GLY A 113 26.26 -39.59 17.21
CA GLY A 113 27.04 -38.48 16.65
C GLY A 113 26.36 -37.15 16.95
N ILE A 114 26.92 -36.36 17.86
CA ILE A 114 26.49 -34.98 18.11
C ILE A 114 26.89 -34.19 16.86
N ILE A 115 25.98 -33.98 15.91
CA ILE A 115 26.26 -33.14 14.73
C ILE A 115 26.05 -31.68 15.15
N GLU A 116 27.17 -30.97 15.33
CA GLU A 116 27.25 -29.51 15.44
C GLU A 116 26.61 -28.86 14.21
N ILE A 117 25.78 -27.84 14.40
CA ILE A 117 25.07 -27.13 13.31
C ILE A 117 25.69 -25.74 13.09
N ALA A 118 26.97 -25.59 13.42
CA ALA A 118 27.74 -24.45 12.96
C ALA A 118 28.04 -24.63 11.46
N TYR A 119 27.72 -23.63 10.66
CA TYR A 119 27.97 -23.63 9.22
C TYR A 119 28.49 -22.28 8.76
N SER A 120 29.30 -22.29 7.71
CA SER A 120 29.68 -21.12 6.94
C SER A 120 29.36 -21.36 5.47
N PHE A 121 29.64 -20.38 4.62
CA PHE A 121 29.48 -20.57 3.17
C PHE A 121 30.66 -21.32 2.55
N ASP A 122 31.72 -21.64 3.30
CA ASP A 122 32.82 -22.47 2.81
C ASP A 122 33.48 -23.31 3.90
N ASP A 123 32.85 -24.43 4.24
CA ASP A 123 33.32 -25.34 5.30
C ASP A 123 34.35 -26.36 4.81
N LYS A 124 34.78 -26.29 3.54
CA LYS A 124 35.84 -27.17 3.03
C LYS A 124 37.19 -26.71 3.57
N SER A 125 37.75 -27.51 4.47
CA SER A 125 39.05 -27.22 5.10
C SER A 125 40.15 -26.90 4.09
N GLY A 126 40.79 -25.75 4.26
CA GLY A 126 41.92 -25.29 3.45
C GLY A 126 41.56 -24.73 2.06
N ASP A 127 40.27 -24.48 1.76
CA ASP A 127 39.83 -23.90 0.49
C ASP A 127 40.14 -22.40 0.38
N THR A 128 41.43 -22.06 0.32
CA THR A 128 41.90 -20.67 0.14
C THR A 128 41.48 -20.04 -1.19
N THR A 129 41.05 -20.84 -2.16
CA THR A 129 40.52 -20.37 -3.45
C THR A 129 39.02 -20.06 -3.40
N LEU A 130 38.35 -20.45 -2.30
CA LEU A 130 36.91 -20.41 -2.12
C LEU A 130 36.15 -21.14 -3.23
N SER A 131 36.69 -22.25 -3.74
CA SER A 131 36.11 -23.02 -4.85
C SER A 131 34.80 -23.71 -4.48
N SER A 132 34.62 -23.99 -3.19
CA SER A 132 33.47 -24.69 -2.61
C SER A 132 32.47 -23.72 -1.96
N PHE A 133 32.70 -22.42 -2.11
CA PHE A 133 31.83 -21.38 -1.57
C PHE A 133 30.41 -21.51 -2.13
N SER A 134 29.42 -21.64 -1.24
CA SER A 134 28.01 -21.70 -1.60
C SER A 134 27.11 -21.08 -0.54
N LEU A 135 26.22 -20.18 -0.98
CA LEU A 135 25.13 -19.69 -0.14
C LEU A 135 24.12 -20.80 0.21
N ASP A 136 24.06 -21.90 -0.55
CA ASP A 136 23.12 -23.01 -0.27
C ASP A 136 23.50 -23.84 0.96
N ASN A 137 24.65 -23.54 1.60
CA ASN A 137 24.95 -24.04 2.94
C ASN A 137 24.00 -23.42 3.99
N ALA A 138 23.39 -22.27 3.71
CA ALA A 138 22.34 -21.72 4.55
C ALA A 138 21.05 -22.54 4.47
N PRO A 139 20.24 -22.60 5.54
CA PRO A 139 18.93 -23.23 5.49
C PRO A 139 18.05 -22.66 4.37
N SER A 140 17.42 -23.53 3.57
CA SER A 140 16.66 -23.12 2.38
C SER A 140 15.49 -22.17 2.67
N TYR A 141 14.91 -22.24 3.88
CA TYR A 141 13.84 -21.34 4.30
C TYR A 141 14.28 -19.87 4.33
N LEU A 142 15.56 -19.59 4.56
CA LEU A 142 16.11 -18.23 4.61
C LEU A 142 15.81 -17.48 3.30
N TRP A 143 16.02 -18.15 2.17
CA TRP A 143 15.81 -17.56 0.85
C TRP A 143 14.34 -17.32 0.54
N SER A 144 13.46 -18.23 0.98
CA SER A 144 12.01 -18.04 0.87
C SER A 144 11.54 -16.84 1.68
N VAL A 145 12.00 -16.72 2.93
CA VAL A 145 11.67 -15.58 3.81
C VAL A 145 12.19 -14.27 3.23
N LEU A 146 13.45 -14.22 2.77
CA LEU A 146 14.00 -13.02 2.12
C LEU A 146 13.20 -12.63 0.87
N LYS A 147 12.78 -13.60 0.05
CA LYS A 147 11.93 -13.33 -1.12
C LYS A 147 10.57 -12.77 -0.72
N ASP A 148 9.96 -13.30 0.34
CA ASP A 148 8.68 -12.79 0.86
C ASP A 148 8.85 -11.35 1.36
N ILE A 149 9.90 -11.04 2.13
CA ILE A 149 10.21 -9.66 2.57
C ILE A 149 10.31 -8.70 1.39
N TYR A 150 11.13 -9.04 0.39
CA TYR A 150 11.36 -8.17 -0.76
C TYR A 150 10.12 -8.03 -1.65
N SER A 151 9.21 -9.02 -1.65
CA SER A 151 7.92 -8.90 -2.34
C SER A 151 7.00 -7.85 -1.73
N ILE A 152 7.15 -7.58 -0.42
CA ILE A 152 6.35 -6.62 0.33
C ILE A 152 7.04 -5.25 0.36
N ASN A 153 8.33 -5.22 0.67
CA ASN A 153 9.15 -4.01 0.68
C ASN A 153 10.43 -4.21 -0.15
N PRO A 154 10.40 -3.93 -1.47
CA PRO A 154 11.56 -4.09 -2.34
C PRO A 154 12.68 -3.08 -2.06
N LYS A 155 12.48 -2.11 -1.17
CA LYS A 155 13.45 -1.06 -0.81
C LYS A 155 14.15 -1.29 0.52
N ILE A 156 13.91 -2.44 1.15
CA ILE A 156 14.56 -2.77 2.41
C ILE A 156 16.08 -2.81 2.22
N LYS A 157 16.82 -2.18 3.14
CA LYS A 157 18.28 -2.15 3.11
C LYS A 157 18.82 -3.39 3.80
N LEU A 158 19.51 -4.25 3.05
CA LEU A 158 20.12 -5.46 3.58
C LEU A 158 21.52 -5.19 4.14
N TYR A 159 21.67 -5.28 5.45
CA TYR A 159 22.94 -5.24 6.17
C TYR A 159 23.41 -6.66 6.49
N VAL A 160 24.64 -7.02 6.10
CA VAL A 160 25.14 -8.39 6.25
C VAL A 160 26.44 -8.46 7.05
N LEU A 161 26.61 -9.51 7.86
CA LEU A 161 27.85 -9.72 8.62
C LEU A 161 28.00 -11.18 9.08
N PRO A 162 29.23 -11.69 9.27
CA PRO A 162 29.48 -13.02 9.84
C PRO A 162 29.61 -12.98 11.37
N TRP A 163 29.25 -14.08 12.04
CA TRP A 163 29.54 -14.31 13.47
C TRP A 163 30.87 -15.02 13.65
N SER A 164 31.27 -15.76 12.64
CA SER A 164 32.55 -16.42 12.58
C SER A 164 32.97 -16.58 11.11
N PRO A 165 34.27 -16.44 10.81
CA PRO A 165 34.87 -17.02 9.61
C PRO A 165 34.72 -18.55 9.61
N PRO A 166 34.91 -19.21 8.45
CA PRO A 166 35.03 -20.65 8.37
C PRO A 166 36.01 -21.22 9.41
N ALA A 167 35.68 -22.37 9.98
CA ALA A 167 36.43 -22.98 11.07
C ALA A 167 37.93 -23.16 10.77
N TRP A 168 38.27 -23.50 9.53
CA TRP A 168 39.66 -23.70 9.07
C TRP A 168 40.49 -22.41 9.00
N MET A 169 39.86 -21.24 9.09
CA MET A 169 40.54 -19.95 9.18
C MET A 169 40.92 -19.54 10.61
N LYS A 170 40.53 -20.32 11.63
CA LYS A 170 40.57 -19.93 13.04
C LYS A 170 41.55 -20.71 13.89
N SER A 171 42.09 -20.10 14.94
CA SER A 171 43.11 -20.68 15.83
C SER A 171 42.70 -21.99 16.49
N GLY A 172 41.40 -22.24 16.69
CA GLY A 172 40.86 -23.46 17.28
C GLY A 172 40.31 -24.49 16.29
N GLY A 173 40.30 -24.20 14.98
CA GLY A 173 39.68 -25.11 13.99
C GLY A 173 38.16 -25.29 14.17
N THR A 174 37.50 -24.38 14.89
CA THR A 174 36.05 -24.37 15.16
C THR A 174 35.49 -22.95 14.99
N MET A 175 34.20 -22.84 14.64
CA MET A 175 33.52 -21.55 14.58
C MET A 175 33.20 -20.99 15.97
N SER A 176 33.15 -21.81 17.02
CA SER A 176 32.84 -21.35 18.37
C SER A 176 34.10 -20.87 19.10
N GLY A 177 34.18 -19.57 19.38
CA GLY A 177 35.33 -18.93 20.03
C GLY A 177 36.59 -18.89 19.16
N GLY A 178 37.71 -18.48 19.76
CA GLY A 178 38.99 -18.34 19.08
C GLY A 178 39.13 -17.02 18.32
N GLU A 179 40.16 -16.95 17.48
CA GLU A 179 40.54 -15.75 16.73
C GLU A 179 40.85 -16.08 15.27
N LEU A 180 40.71 -15.09 14.39
CA LEU A 180 41.12 -15.22 13.00
C LEU A 180 42.65 -15.35 12.93
N GLN A 181 43.15 -16.43 12.31
CA GLN A 181 44.60 -16.63 12.19
C GLN A 181 45.22 -15.59 11.25
N ALA A 182 46.40 -15.08 11.62
CA ALA A 182 47.04 -13.95 10.95
C ALA A 182 47.34 -14.16 9.44
N GLN A 183 47.45 -15.40 8.98
CA GLN A 183 47.69 -15.69 7.56
C GLN A 183 46.43 -15.56 6.68
N TYR A 184 45.23 -15.46 7.27
CA TYR A 184 43.98 -15.37 6.53
C TYR A 184 43.44 -13.94 6.49
N ASN A 185 42.78 -13.59 5.39
CA ASN A 185 42.07 -12.33 5.18
C ASN A 185 40.75 -12.62 4.47
N ASP A 186 39.63 -12.33 5.15
CA ASP A 186 38.31 -12.77 4.73
C ASP A 186 37.67 -11.88 3.66
N ALA A 187 38.39 -10.89 3.13
CA ALA A 187 37.86 -9.95 2.14
C ALA A 187 37.27 -10.65 0.90
N GLN A 188 37.88 -11.74 0.43
CA GLN A 188 37.34 -12.51 -0.71
C GLN A 188 36.06 -13.26 -0.36
N TYR A 189 35.97 -13.80 0.86
CA TYR A 189 34.77 -14.49 1.35
C TYR A 189 33.59 -13.52 1.47
N LEU A 190 33.83 -12.34 2.05
CA LEU A 190 32.85 -11.25 2.15
C LEU A 190 32.43 -10.74 0.75
N PHE A 191 33.38 -10.57 -0.16
CA PHE A 191 33.11 -10.16 -1.54
C PHE A 191 32.23 -11.18 -2.29
N LYS A 192 32.57 -12.48 -2.24
CA LYS A 192 31.77 -13.54 -2.87
C LYS A 192 30.34 -13.57 -2.32
N THR A 193 30.18 -13.31 -1.02
CA THR A 193 28.86 -13.20 -0.40
C THR A 193 28.03 -12.07 -0.99
N VAL A 194 28.59 -10.86 -1.10
CA VAL A 194 27.91 -9.71 -1.72
C VAL A 194 27.54 -10.00 -3.17
N GLN A 195 28.46 -10.61 -3.92
CA GLN A 195 28.26 -10.96 -5.32
C GLN A 195 27.10 -11.97 -5.49
N GLN A 196 27.10 -13.06 -4.71
CA GLN A 196 26.07 -14.10 -4.84
C GLN A 196 24.70 -13.66 -4.29
N LEU A 197 24.65 -12.87 -3.22
CA LEU A 197 23.38 -12.30 -2.73
C LEU A 197 22.75 -11.38 -3.78
N SER A 198 23.56 -10.49 -4.37
CA SER A 198 23.09 -9.59 -5.42
C SER A 198 22.61 -10.38 -6.66
N ALA A 199 23.32 -11.44 -7.05
CA ALA A 199 22.90 -12.32 -8.16
C ALA A 199 21.59 -13.08 -7.89
N ARG A 200 21.25 -13.34 -6.62
CA ARG A 200 19.96 -13.95 -6.20
C ARG A 200 18.81 -12.94 -6.09
N GLY A 201 19.06 -11.66 -6.38
CA GLY A 201 18.06 -10.59 -6.30
C GLY A 201 17.97 -9.90 -4.94
N PHE A 202 18.97 -10.07 -4.07
CA PHE A 202 19.05 -9.45 -2.75
C PHE A 202 20.22 -8.46 -2.68
N PRO A 203 20.05 -7.21 -3.15
CA PRO A 203 21.13 -6.23 -3.17
C PRO A 203 21.58 -5.87 -1.75
N VAL A 204 22.89 -5.97 -1.50
CA VAL A 204 23.48 -5.65 -0.20
C VAL A 204 23.64 -4.14 -0.06
N TYR A 205 23.15 -3.58 1.04
CA TYR A 205 23.31 -2.16 1.40
C TYR A 205 24.63 -1.91 2.12
N ALA A 206 24.93 -2.73 3.11
CA ALA A 206 26.13 -2.61 3.94
C ALA A 206 26.66 -4.00 4.33
N ILE A 207 27.96 -4.08 4.60
CA ILE A 207 28.63 -5.26 5.09
C ILE A 207 29.57 -4.91 6.25
N ASN A 208 29.70 -5.80 7.22
CA ASN A 208 30.71 -5.70 8.27
C ASN A 208 31.61 -6.97 8.28
N PRO A 209 32.91 -6.83 8.60
CA PRO A 209 33.83 -7.97 8.67
C PRO A 209 33.53 -9.04 9.73
N GLN A 210 32.99 -8.68 10.89
CA GLN A 210 32.82 -9.55 12.04
C GLN A 210 31.82 -8.97 13.08
N ASN A 211 30.86 -9.78 13.50
CA ASN A 211 30.01 -9.49 14.66
C ASN A 211 30.84 -9.51 15.95
N GLU A 212 30.68 -8.51 16.81
CA GLU A 212 31.32 -8.47 18.13
C GLU A 212 32.79 -8.91 18.13
N PRO A 213 33.69 -8.25 17.37
CA PRO A 213 35.08 -8.65 17.15
C PRO A 213 35.95 -8.76 18.41
N GLN A 214 35.48 -8.28 19.56
CA GLN A 214 36.20 -8.44 20.83
C GLN A 214 35.72 -9.68 21.62
N ASN A 215 34.62 -10.31 21.18
CA ASN A 215 34.03 -11.51 21.77
C ASN A 215 34.70 -12.78 21.23
N SER A 216 34.88 -13.77 22.10
CA SER A 216 35.40 -15.12 21.78
C SER A 216 34.82 -16.14 22.75
N ASN A 217 33.50 -16.18 22.83
CA ASN A 217 32.80 -17.17 23.61
C ASN A 217 32.88 -18.56 22.92
N PRO A 218 33.39 -19.60 23.60
CA PRO A 218 33.56 -20.92 23.00
C PRO A 218 32.25 -21.73 22.88
N THR A 219 31.11 -21.21 23.36
CA THR A 219 29.83 -21.95 23.37
C THR A 219 28.96 -21.70 22.13
N TYR A 220 29.30 -20.73 21.29
CA TYR A 220 28.60 -20.38 20.05
C TYR A 220 29.52 -19.67 19.05
N PRO A 221 29.13 -19.51 17.77
CA PRO A 221 29.95 -18.84 16.76
C PRO A 221 30.35 -17.41 17.17
N THR A 222 31.66 -17.19 17.38
CA THR A 222 32.27 -15.90 17.71
C THR A 222 33.70 -15.87 17.23
N THR A 223 34.25 -14.70 16.92
CA THR A 223 35.67 -14.59 16.54
C THR A 223 36.29 -13.29 17.03
N LYS A 224 37.40 -13.42 17.75
CA LYS A 224 38.26 -12.29 18.07
C LYS A 224 38.97 -11.78 16.82
N MET A 225 38.86 -10.48 16.58
CA MET A 225 39.52 -9.76 15.52
C MET A 225 40.03 -8.42 16.05
N SER A 226 41.32 -8.13 15.89
CA SER A 226 41.86 -6.82 16.25
C SER A 226 41.41 -5.74 15.25
N ALA A 227 41.37 -4.48 15.70
CA ALA A 227 41.08 -3.35 14.82
C ALA A 227 42.01 -3.28 13.59
N SER A 228 43.26 -3.73 13.73
CA SER A 228 44.22 -3.79 12.62
C SER A 228 43.85 -4.85 11.57
N GLN A 229 43.32 -5.99 12.00
CA GLN A 229 42.85 -7.05 11.12
C GLN A 229 41.57 -6.62 10.40
N GLU A 230 40.60 -6.04 11.11
CA GLU A 230 39.40 -5.46 10.48
C GLU A 230 39.75 -4.41 9.43
N ALA A 231 40.66 -3.49 9.76
CA ALA A 231 41.11 -2.47 8.83
C ALA A 231 41.77 -3.08 7.58
N ALA A 232 42.61 -4.11 7.74
CA ALA A 232 43.23 -4.83 6.63
C ALA A 232 42.19 -5.55 5.75
N ILE A 233 41.16 -6.15 6.34
CA ILE A 233 40.05 -6.77 5.59
C ILE A 233 39.26 -5.70 4.83
N GLY A 234 38.90 -4.58 5.48
CA GLY A 234 38.19 -3.47 4.84
C GLY A 234 38.97 -2.86 3.67
N GLN A 235 40.28 -2.67 3.84
CA GLN A 235 41.18 -2.18 2.77
C GLN A 235 41.28 -3.14 1.59
N ALA A 236 41.30 -4.45 1.84
CA ALA A 236 41.31 -5.47 0.78
C ALA A 236 39.94 -5.63 0.10
N LEU A 237 38.86 -5.51 0.86
CA LEU A 237 37.48 -5.66 0.36
C LEU A 237 37.05 -4.50 -0.53
N ARG A 238 37.48 -3.26 -0.23
CA ARG A 238 37.00 -2.07 -0.94
C ARG A 238 37.31 -2.10 -2.45
N PRO A 239 38.53 -2.41 -2.92
CA PRO A 239 38.82 -2.55 -4.36
C PRO A 239 38.02 -3.67 -5.02
N LEU A 240 37.82 -4.81 -4.33
CA LEU A 240 37.04 -5.94 -4.87
C LEU A 240 35.60 -5.51 -5.19
N LEU A 241 34.95 -4.84 -4.24
CA LEU A 241 33.61 -4.32 -4.43
C LEU A 241 33.55 -3.25 -5.54
N ASN A 242 34.50 -2.30 -5.55
CA ASN A 242 34.52 -1.22 -6.55
C ASN A 242 34.68 -1.74 -7.98
N ASN A 243 35.63 -2.67 -8.17
CA ASN A 243 35.94 -3.22 -9.49
C ASN A 243 34.84 -4.11 -10.06
N ASN A 244 33.86 -4.51 -9.24
CA ASN A 244 32.78 -5.41 -9.61
C ASN A 244 31.38 -4.75 -9.49
N GLY A 245 31.32 -3.41 -9.51
CA GLY A 245 30.04 -2.68 -9.57
C GLY A 245 29.31 -2.53 -8.22
N PHE A 246 29.95 -2.86 -7.10
CA PHE A 246 29.40 -2.77 -5.75
C PHE A 246 29.98 -1.60 -4.95
N SER A 247 30.32 -0.49 -5.64
CA SER A 247 30.92 0.70 -4.99
C SER A 247 29.99 1.39 -3.99
N SER A 248 28.68 1.20 -4.11
CA SER A 248 27.66 1.72 -3.19
C SER A 248 27.57 0.95 -1.86
N VAL A 249 28.08 -0.30 -1.81
CA VAL A 249 28.03 -1.12 -0.60
C VAL A 249 28.91 -0.49 0.48
N LYS A 250 28.32 -0.18 1.63
CA LYS A 250 29.02 0.40 2.78
C LYS A 250 29.81 -0.68 3.52
N ILE A 251 31.00 -0.34 4.01
CA ILE A 251 31.78 -1.19 4.92
C ILE A 251 31.69 -0.53 6.30
N ILE A 252 31.06 -1.23 7.23
CA ILE A 252 30.91 -0.82 8.63
C ILE A 252 31.91 -1.65 9.45
N GLY A 253 32.54 -1.05 10.46
CA GLY A 253 33.50 -1.73 11.35
C GLY A 253 33.04 -1.72 12.81
N PHE A 254 33.84 -2.31 13.69
CA PHE A 254 33.64 -2.41 15.14
C PHE A 254 32.48 -3.28 15.63
N GLU A 255 31.22 -3.11 15.20
CA GLU A 255 30.06 -3.98 15.54
C GLU A 255 30.07 -4.55 16.98
N HIS A 256 30.31 -3.73 18.00
CA HIS A 256 30.40 -4.20 19.38
C HIS A 256 29.88 -3.18 20.39
N ASN A 257 29.90 -3.58 21.65
CA ASN A 257 29.42 -2.85 22.81
C ASN A 257 30.20 -1.54 23.05
N TRP A 258 29.58 -0.64 23.82
CA TRP A 258 30.14 0.67 24.20
C TRP A 258 30.68 0.72 25.64
N ASP A 259 30.56 -0.39 26.35
CA ASP A 259 30.92 -0.75 27.72
C ASP A 259 31.40 0.39 28.65
N ASN A 260 30.43 1.16 29.18
CA ASN A 260 30.14 1.32 30.61
C ASN A 260 28.96 2.29 30.81
N ALA A 261 27.73 1.77 30.75
CA ALA A 261 26.49 2.52 30.58
C ALA A 261 25.97 3.21 31.85
N GLY A 262 26.34 4.49 32.00
CA GLY A 262 25.65 5.49 32.82
C GLY A 262 25.78 6.93 32.28
N GLY A 263 26.31 7.07 31.05
CA GLY A 263 26.66 8.34 30.40
C GLY A 263 27.67 8.19 29.25
N TYR A 264 28.41 7.07 29.24
CA TYR A 264 29.49 6.82 28.29
C TYR A 264 29.08 6.70 26.81
N PRO A 265 27.97 6.05 26.41
CA PRO A 265 27.64 5.90 24.99
C PRO A 265 27.31 7.22 24.29
N ILE A 266 26.60 8.12 24.97
CA ILE A 266 26.25 9.44 24.43
C ILE A 266 27.52 10.24 24.16
N ASP A 267 28.37 10.37 25.18
CA ASP A 267 29.63 11.08 25.07
C ASP A 267 30.54 10.44 24.02
N LEU A 268 30.55 9.11 23.90
CA LEU A 268 31.33 8.39 22.90
C LEU A 268 30.84 8.68 21.49
N LEU A 269 29.54 8.60 21.24
CA LEU A 269 28.95 8.86 19.93
C LEU A 269 29.15 10.31 19.49
N GLU A 270 28.95 11.26 20.41
CA GLU A 270 29.22 12.68 20.15
C GLU A 270 30.70 12.97 19.95
N THR A 271 31.58 12.41 20.80
CA THR A 271 33.04 12.57 20.65
C THR A 271 33.53 11.97 19.35
N PHE A 272 33.03 10.78 18.97
CA PHE A 272 33.37 10.14 17.70
C PHE A 272 32.90 10.98 16.53
N HIS A 273 31.66 11.47 16.53
CA HIS A 273 31.16 12.34 15.47
C HIS A 273 31.98 13.65 15.38
N ASN A 274 32.28 14.28 16.52
CA ASN A 274 33.07 15.51 16.56
C ASN A 274 34.50 15.31 16.03
N ALA A 275 35.11 14.15 16.33
CA ALA A 275 36.44 13.80 15.82
C ALA A 275 36.41 13.38 14.34
N TYR A 276 35.34 12.71 13.89
CA TYR A 276 35.19 12.13 12.56
C TYR A 276 33.83 12.49 11.93
N PRO A 277 33.56 13.77 11.64
CA PRO A 277 32.22 14.24 11.24
C PRO A 277 31.73 13.66 9.90
N ASN A 278 32.65 13.18 9.07
CA ASN A 278 32.35 12.54 7.79
C ASN A 278 32.16 11.02 7.92
N LYS A 279 32.28 10.45 9.12
CA LYS A 279 32.03 9.03 9.39
C LYS A 279 30.63 8.87 9.94
N GLU A 280 29.91 7.93 9.33
CA GLU A 280 28.55 7.58 9.70
C GLU A 280 28.56 6.64 10.91
N ILE A 281 27.57 6.78 11.77
CA ILE A 281 27.37 5.93 12.95
C ILE A 281 26.13 5.07 12.73
N TYR A 282 26.22 3.80 13.12
CA TYR A 282 25.15 2.81 12.97
C TYR A 282 24.94 2.10 14.31
N PHE A 283 23.69 2.06 14.78
CA PHE A 283 23.26 1.18 15.87
C PHE A 283 22.61 -0.05 15.25
N THR A 284 23.14 -1.23 15.55
CA THR A 284 22.91 -2.42 14.72
C THR A 284 22.50 -3.67 15.49
N GLU A 285 22.54 -3.64 16.82
CA GLU A 285 22.08 -4.72 17.67
C GLU A 285 21.65 -4.23 19.05
N CYS A 286 20.52 -4.75 19.52
CA CYS A 286 20.06 -4.74 20.91
C CYS A 286 19.06 -5.88 21.08
N THR A 287 18.68 -6.23 22.31
CA THR A 287 17.66 -7.25 22.53
C THR A 287 16.81 -6.94 23.75
N GLY A 288 15.52 -7.30 23.66
CA GLY A 288 14.65 -7.37 24.83
C GLY A 288 14.99 -8.56 25.73
N SER A 289 14.44 -8.56 26.94
CA SER A 289 14.55 -9.67 27.90
C SER A 289 13.18 -10.26 28.21
N PHE A 290 13.10 -11.57 28.40
CA PHE A 290 11.88 -12.22 28.90
C PHE A 290 11.69 -11.94 30.40
N GLY A 291 10.44 -11.71 30.82
CA GLY A 291 10.08 -11.46 32.21
C GLY A 291 10.25 -10.02 32.71
N SER A 292 10.70 -9.10 31.86
CA SER A 292 10.77 -7.67 32.15
C SER A 292 9.40 -6.97 32.04
N ASP A 293 9.28 -5.82 32.70
CA ASP A 293 8.07 -4.99 32.65
C ASP A 293 7.93 -4.29 31.30
N TRP A 294 6.76 -4.42 30.69
CA TRP A 294 6.55 -3.98 29.30
C TRP A 294 6.71 -2.47 29.10
N TRP A 295 6.25 -1.66 30.07
CA TRP A 295 6.28 -0.21 29.92
C TRP A 295 7.67 0.33 30.23
N SER A 296 8.35 -0.26 31.21
CA SER A 296 9.77 -0.01 31.49
C SER A 296 10.62 -0.28 30.25
N ASP A 297 10.37 -1.39 29.56
CA ASP A 297 11.09 -1.72 28.32
C ASP A 297 10.75 -0.77 27.17
N ILE A 298 9.49 -0.35 27.00
CA ILE A 298 9.14 0.68 26.00
C ILE A 298 9.90 1.98 26.28
N LYS A 299 9.88 2.46 27.53
CA LYS A 299 10.59 3.68 27.90
C LYS A 299 12.08 3.56 27.63
N TRP A 300 12.68 2.43 28.01
CA TRP A 300 14.11 2.18 27.80
C TRP A 300 14.47 2.11 26.31
N THR A 301 13.72 1.33 25.53
CA THR A 301 13.94 1.16 24.09
C THR A 301 13.78 2.50 23.37
N MET A 302 12.72 3.25 23.69
CA MET A 302 12.51 4.57 23.10
C MET A 302 13.61 5.56 23.48
N ASP A 303 13.97 5.67 24.77
CA ASP A 303 14.96 6.66 25.24
C ASP A 303 16.38 6.35 24.73
N ASN A 304 16.77 5.07 24.68
CA ASN A 304 18.14 4.69 24.35
C ASN A 304 18.35 4.34 22.88
N THR A 305 17.41 3.62 22.26
CA THR A 305 17.59 3.09 20.89
C THR A 305 16.78 3.91 19.87
N ALA A 306 15.46 3.98 19.99
CA ALA A 306 14.61 4.55 18.94
C ALA A 306 14.69 6.09 18.84
N ILE A 307 14.88 6.80 19.97
CA ILE A 307 15.12 8.25 20.04
C ILE A 307 16.59 8.54 20.32
N GLY A 308 17.17 7.90 21.34
CA GLY A 308 18.53 8.17 21.82
C GLY A 308 19.60 7.97 20.76
N ALA A 309 19.66 6.79 20.12
CA ALA A 309 20.71 6.53 19.14
C ALA A 309 20.70 7.55 17.97
N PRO A 310 19.54 7.88 17.34
CA PRO A 310 19.48 8.98 16.38
C PRO A 310 19.82 10.37 16.96
N GLN A 311 19.56 10.61 18.25
CA GLN A 311 19.96 11.86 18.89
C GLN A 311 21.48 12.07 18.90
N HIS A 312 22.22 10.96 18.92
CA HIS A 312 23.68 10.92 18.90
C HIS A 312 24.20 10.34 17.57
N TRP A 313 23.67 10.87 16.47
CA TRP A 313 24.19 10.70 15.10
C TRP A 313 24.05 9.32 14.47
N ALA A 314 23.46 8.33 15.16
CA ALA A 314 23.18 7.04 14.55
C ALA A 314 22.16 7.20 13.40
N ARG A 315 22.41 6.51 12.28
CA ARG A 315 21.49 6.49 11.12
C ARG A 315 20.50 5.34 11.17
N THR A 316 20.76 4.35 12.01
CA THR A 316 19.89 3.19 12.25
C THR A 316 19.69 2.98 13.74
N ALA A 317 18.65 2.25 14.11
CA ALA A 317 18.58 1.50 15.36
C ALA A 317 17.90 0.16 15.06
N LEU A 318 18.60 -0.94 15.32
CA LEU A 318 18.17 -2.30 15.01
C LEU A 318 18.13 -3.15 16.29
N GLU A 319 17.10 -3.97 16.42
CA GLU A 319 17.04 -5.04 17.42
C GLU A 319 17.54 -6.36 16.82
N TRP A 320 17.80 -7.34 17.68
CA TRP A 320 18.41 -8.60 17.31
C TRP A 320 17.42 -9.49 16.55
N ASN A 321 16.72 -10.38 17.25
CA ASN A 321 15.79 -11.32 16.62
C ASN A 321 14.46 -10.64 16.32
N PHE A 322 13.99 -10.75 15.08
CA PHE A 322 12.62 -10.34 14.76
C PHE A 322 11.57 -11.29 15.33
N ALA A 323 11.81 -12.61 15.27
CA ALA A 323 10.88 -13.61 15.78
C ALA A 323 11.60 -14.69 16.60
N SER A 324 10.99 -15.09 17.73
CA SER A 324 11.39 -16.25 18.54
C SER A 324 10.16 -17.01 19.01
N ASP A 325 10.34 -18.24 19.50
CA ASP A 325 9.27 -18.94 20.22
C ASP A 325 9.05 -18.38 21.65
N GLU A 326 8.07 -18.94 22.36
CA GLU A 326 7.68 -18.56 23.73
C GLU A 326 8.80 -18.76 24.77
N SER A 327 9.89 -19.45 24.41
CA SER A 327 11.07 -19.66 25.25
C SER A 327 12.27 -18.81 24.84
N GLY A 328 12.12 -17.93 23.84
CA GLY A 328 13.22 -17.16 23.25
C GLY A 328 14.10 -17.97 22.32
N GLY A 329 13.60 -19.10 21.83
CA GLY A 329 14.31 -20.00 20.94
C GLY A 329 13.89 -19.91 19.46
N PRO A 330 14.49 -20.75 18.60
CA PRO A 330 15.56 -21.69 18.95
C PRO A 330 16.91 -20.99 19.14
N THR A 331 17.73 -21.51 20.05
CA THR A 331 19.11 -21.03 20.29
C THR A 331 20.14 -22.08 19.84
N PHE A 332 21.37 -21.62 19.62
CA PHE A 332 22.49 -22.47 19.23
C PHE A 332 22.75 -23.53 20.31
N PRO A 333 22.85 -24.83 19.97
CA PRO A 333 22.98 -25.89 20.97
C PRO A 333 24.18 -25.68 21.91
N GLY A 334 23.91 -25.61 23.21
CA GLY A 334 24.94 -25.42 24.23
C GLY A 334 25.33 -23.98 24.52
N THR A 335 24.87 -23.01 23.70
CA THR A 335 25.17 -21.57 23.88
C THR A 335 24.82 -21.09 25.27
N ASP A 336 25.69 -20.30 25.90
CA ASP A 336 25.37 -19.54 27.10
C ASP A 336 24.84 -18.12 26.83
N SER A 337 24.78 -17.71 25.55
CA SER A 337 24.11 -16.48 25.12
C SER A 337 22.64 -16.51 25.54
N CYS A 338 22.15 -15.38 26.04
CA CYS A 338 20.72 -15.18 26.30
C CYS A 338 20.06 -16.29 27.16
N LYS A 339 20.75 -16.79 28.21
CA LYS A 339 20.22 -17.88 29.06
C LYS A 339 19.36 -17.44 30.24
N SER A 340 19.67 -16.31 30.88
CA SER A 340 18.96 -15.87 32.09
C SER A 340 19.10 -14.35 32.34
N PRO A 341 18.07 -13.54 32.02
CA PRO A 341 16.83 -13.93 31.35
C PRO A 341 17.07 -14.34 29.88
N ALA A 342 16.12 -15.07 29.31
CA ALA A 342 16.12 -15.34 27.88
C ALA A 342 15.96 -14.04 27.09
N CYS A 343 16.60 -13.95 25.93
CA CYS A 343 16.42 -12.80 25.03
C CYS A 343 15.05 -12.88 24.34
N ARG A 344 14.36 -11.74 24.27
CA ARG A 344 13.02 -11.62 23.71
C ARG A 344 13.10 -10.93 22.36
N ALA A 345 12.57 -11.59 21.33
CA ALA A 345 12.49 -11.05 19.98
C ALA A 345 11.42 -9.96 19.85
N ILE A 346 11.37 -9.28 18.71
CA ILE A 346 10.30 -8.32 18.36
C ILE A 346 8.92 -9.00 18.30
N VAL A 347 8.87 -10.28 17.94
CA VAL A 347 7.65 -11.09 17.79
C VAL A 347 7.85 -12.42 18.51
N THR A 348 6.90 -12.80 19.36
CA THR A 348 6.85 -14.16 19.91
C THR A 348 5.86 -14.98 19.07
N VAL A 349 6.33 -16.09 18.50
CA VAL A 349 5.50 -17.05 17.77
C VAL A 349 5.08 -18.15 18.74
N LYS A 350 3.77 -18.35 18.87
CA LYS A 350 3.18 -19.34 19.79
C LYS A 350 3.12 -20.71 19.15
N SER A 351 3.11 -21.73 20.00
CA SER A 351 3.04 -23.14 19.58
C SER A 351 1.82 -23.50 18.72
N ASP A 352 0.72 -22.73 18.80
CA ASP A 352 -0.49 -22.89 17.99
C ASP A 352 -0.42 -22.20 16.61
N GLY A 353 0.70 -21.55 16.29
CA GLY A 353 0.92 -20.81 15.05
C GLY A 353 0.40 -19.37 15.07
N SER A 354 -0.18 -18.90 16.19
CA SER A 354 -0.44 -17.48 16.41
C SER A 354 0.85 -16.74 16.80
N TYR A 355 0.80 -15.41 16.84
CA TYR A 355 1.94 -14.59 17.26
C TYR A 355 1.49 -13.42 18.14
N GLU A 356 2.43 -12.89 18.90
CA GLU A 356 2.26 -11.65 19.67
C GLU A 356 3.42 -10.69 19.38
N LEU A 357 3.08 -9.41 19.26
CA LEU A 357 4.06 -8.34 19.06
C LEU A 357 4.53 -7.84 20.43
N ASN A 358 5.84 -7.78 20.60
CA ASN A 358 6.51 -7.41 21.83
C ASN A 358 6.73 -5.89 21.95
N GLN A 359 7.10 -5.39 23.13
CA GLN A 359 7.35 -3.97 23.39
C GLN A 359 8.37 -3.31 22.43
N GLU A 360 9.40 -4.03 21.97
CA GLU A 360 10.39 -3.52 21.03
C GLU A 360 9.76 -3.24 19.66
N PHE A 361 8.77 -4.05 19.24
CA PHE A 361 8.00 -3.79 18.02
C PHE A 361 7.37 -2.41 18.07
N TYR A 362 6.61 -2.14 19.13
CA TYR A 362 5.87 -0.88 19.24
C TYR A 362 6.82 0.32 19.35
N SER A 363 7.96 0.15 20.02
CA SER A 363 8.96 1.20 20.17
C SER A 363 9.61 1.56 18.82
N LEU A 364 10.15 0.55 18.11
CA LEU A 364 10.77 0.78 16.81
C LEU A 364 9.76 1.23 15.75
N ALA A 365 8.53 0.68 15.77
CA ALA A 365 7.52 1.02 14.76
C ALA A 365 7.10 2.49 14.82
N GLN A 366 7.04 3.06 16.03
CA GLN A 366 6.77 4.50 16.22
C GLN A 366 7.87 5.34 15.54
N ALA A 367 9.14 5.03 15.80
CA ALA A 367 10.26 5.73 15.17
C ALA A 367 10.35 5.50 13.66
N SER A 368 10.08 4.27 13.20
CA SER A 368 10.18 3.92 11.79
C SER A 368 9.14 4.63 10.94
N ARG A 369 7.87 4.68 11.38
CA ARG A 369 6.82 5.43 10.67
C ARG A 369 7.17 6.90 10.46
N ALA A 370 7.84 7.53 11.42
CA ALA A 370 8.23 8.94 11.34
C ALA A 370 9.18 9.25 10.16
N ILE A 371 9.89 8.25 9.64
CA ILE A 371 10.89 8.44 8.59
C ILE A 371 10.58 7.75 7.26
N VAL A 372 9.50 6.94 7.16
CA VAL A 372 9.11 6.27 5.90
C VAL A 372 8.93 7.31 4.78
N PRO A 373 9.47 7.12 3.56
CA PRO A 373 9.21 8.02 2.43
C PRO A 373 7.72 8.25 2.22
N LYS A 374 7.32 9.48 1.89
CA LYS A 374 5.91 9.77 1.60
C LYS A 374 5.52 9.33 0.18
N ASP A 375 6.46 9.42 -0.75
CA ASP A 375 6.24 9.07 -2.16
C ASP A 375 6.91 7.74 -2.52
N PRO A 376 6.35 6.98 -3.47
CA PRO A 376 7.07 5.90 -4.12
C PRO A 376 8.38 6.42 -4.74
N GLY A 377 9.49 6.12 -4.08
CA GLY A 377 10.84 6.47 -4.57
C GLY A 377 11.45 7.67 -3.84
N GLY A 378 10.66 8.31 -2.97
CA GLY A 378 11.09 9.47 -2.23
C GLY A 378 12.19 9.15 -1.21
N PRO A 379 12.91 10.19 -0.76
CA PRO A 379 13.93 10.05 0.26
C PRO A 379 13.30 9.65 1.60
N ILE A 380 14.05 8.88 2.38
CA ILE A 380 13.71 8.57 3.77
C ILE A 380 13.89 9.83 4.64
N GLY A 381 13.37 9.81 5.87
CA GLY A 381 13.46 10.93 6.80
C GLY A 381 14.89 11.33 7.14
N GLN A 382 15.10 12.64 7.31
CA GLN A 382 16.33 13.26 7.79
C GLN A 382 16.06 13.89 9.14
N ARG A 383 16.96 13.72 10.12
CA ARG A 383 16.79 14.30 11.45
C ARG A 383 16.95 15.82 11.42
N ILE A 384 16.11 16.54 12.16
CA ILE A 384 16.14 18.00 12.30
C ILE A 384 16.18 18.43 13.78
N GLY A 385 16.42 19.72 14.00
CA GLY A 385 16.45 20.32 15.34
C GLY A 385 15.13 20.15 16.09
N VAL A 386 15.24 19.76 17.36
CA VAL A 386 14.14 19.85 18.33
C VAL A 386 14.69 20.16 19.71
N THR A 387 14.00 21.02 20.45
CA THR A 387 14.31 21.33 21.85
C THR A 387 13.06 21.18 22.71
N VAL A 388 13.22 20.71 23.94
CA VAL A 388 12.13 20.62 24.92
C VAL A 388 12.42 21.56 26.09
N GLY A 389 11.50 22.49 26.36
CA GLY A 389 11.56 23.42 27.49
C GLY A 389 10.33 23.31 28.40
N GLY A 390 10.24 24.17 29.41
CA GLY A 390 9.15 24.16 30.40
C GLY A 390 9.44 23.34 31.66
N ASN A 391 8.50 23.38 32.61
CA ASN A 391 8.64 22.80 33.95
C ASN A 391 8.73 21.26 33.94
N LEU A 392 8.06 20.62 32.99
CA LEU A 392 8.09 19.16 32.78
C LEU A 392 8.90 18.76 31.54
N SER A 393 9.87 19.58 31.11
CA SER A 393 10.76 19.25 29.98
C SER A 393 11.50 17.93 30.18
N TRP A 394 11.94 17.63 31.40
CA TRP A 394 12.62 16.38 31.76
C TRP A 394 11.78 15.13 31.43
N ALA A 395 10.45 15.26 31.39
CA ALA A 395 9.54 14.15 31.19
C ALA A 395 9.31 13.81 29.71
N LEU A 396 9.76 14.62 28.76
CA LEU A 396 9.58 14.32 27.35
C LEU A 396 10.92 14.02 26.69
N ARG A 397 10.94 12.94 25.90
CA ARG A 397 12.03 12.66 24.95
C ARG A 397 11.48 12.77 23.56
N VAL A 398 12.15 13.54 22.71
CA VAL A 398 11.62 13.91 21.40
C VAL A 398 12.69 13.83 20.32
N ASN A 399 12.34 13.22 19.20
CA ASN A 399 13.05 13.40 17.94
C ASN A 399 12.14 14.06 16.91
N ALA A 400 12.74 14.80 15.98
CA ALA A 400 12.06 15.42 14.87
C ALA A 400 12.74 15.06 13.55
N PHE A 401 11.94 14.86 12.51
CA PHE A 401 12.39 14.46 11.19
C PHE A 401 11.70 15.29 10.12
N VAL A 402 12.41 15.48 9.00
CA VAL A 402 11.85 15.96 7.73
C VAL A 402 12.01 14.88 6.68
N THR A 403 10.92 14.53 6.01
CA THR A 403 10.92 13.63 4.85
C THR A 403 10.64 14.47 3.61
N LYS A 404 11.67 14.61 2.76
CA LYS A 404 11.54 15.31 1.48
C LYS A 404 10.69 14.49 0.49
N ARG A 405 10.31 15.12 -0.62
CA ARG A 405 9.43 14.53 -1.63
C ARG A 405 10.18 14.15 -2.90
N SER A 406 9.62 13.21 -3.67
CA SER A 406 10.18 12.82 -4.98
C SER A 406 10.18 14.01 -5.94
N ASN A 407 9.10 14.80 -5.94
CA ASN A 407 9.04 16.09 -6.61
C ASN A 407 9.40 17.19 -5.61
N SER A 408 10.44 17.96 -5.88
CA SER A 408 10.88 19.04 -5.00
C SER A 408 9.86 20.19 -4.86
N ALA A 409 8.84 20.23 -5.72
CA ALA A 409 7.73 21.18 -5.60
C ALA A 409 6.70 20.77 -4.52
N ASP A 410 6.64 19.48 -4.16
CA ASP A 410 5.71 18.98 -3.16
C ASP A 410 6.18 19.30 -1.73
N TRP A 411 5.23 19.45 -0.81
CA TRP A 411 5.57 19.77 0.58
C TRP A 411 6.24 18.61 1.30
N ASN A 412 7.35 18.94 1.96
CA ASN A 412 8.02 18.05 2.89
C ASN A 412 7.06 17.63 4.02
N ARG A 413 7.18 16.37 4.45
CA ARG A 413 6.53 15.89 5.66
C ARG A 413 7.44 16.18 6.86
N TYR A 414 6.87 16.68 7.94
CA TYR A 414 7.58 16.81 9.22
C TYR A 414 6.96 15.84 10.22
N SER A 415 7.78 15.16 11.00
CA SER A 415 7.30 14.18 11.98
C SER A 415 8.06 14.34 13.28
N ILE A 416 7.36 14.23 14.40
CA ILE A 416 7.98 14.11 15.73
C ILE A 416 7.60 12.78 16.35
N VAL A 417 8.53 12.22 17.12
CA VAL A 417 8.33 11.02 17.92
C VAL A 417 8.54 11.42 19.37
N VAL A 418 7.54 11.21 20.22
CA VAL A 418 7.47 11.74 21.59
C VAL A 418 7.23 10.60 22.58
N LEU A 419 8.19 10.39 23.48
CA LEU A 419 8.04 9.52 24.64
C LEU A 419 7.75 10.37 25.88
N ASN A 420 6.70 10.01 26.63
CA ASN A 420 6.39 10.57 27.95
C ASN A 420 6.95 9.66 29.07
N TRP A 421 7.89 10.19 29.83
CA TRP A 421 8.55 9.59 31.00
C TRP A 421 7.91 9.96 32.33
N ASN A 422 6.92 10.86 32.35
CA ASN A 422 6.30 11.32 33.59
C ASN A 422 5.47 10.19 34.22
N ASP A 423 6.00 9.49 35.23
CA ASP A 423 5.30 8.41 35.93
C ASP A 423 5.23 8.72 37.45
N ASN A 424 4.25 8.15 38.15
CA ASN A 424 4.18 8.19 39.62
C ASN A 424 4.67 6.86 40.26
N SER A 425 5.14 6.94 41.51
CA SER A 425 5.75 5.82 42.24
C SER A 425 4.75 4.82 42.85
N SER A 426 3.48 4.84 42.45
CA SER A 426 2.56 3.76 42.84
C SER A 426 2.92 2.52 42.03
N SER A 427 2.90 1.34 42.66
CA SER A 427 3.56 0.08 42.26
C SER A 427 3.20 -0.53 40.89
N SER A 428 2.50 0.20 40.05
CA SER A 428 2.18 -0.09 38.66
C SER A 428 2.45 1.19 37.88
N TRP A 429 3.58 1.28 37.19
CA TRP A 429 4.02 2.44 36.39
C TRP A 429 2.83 3.11 35.69
N ASN A 430 2.38 4.26 36.23
CA ASN A 430 1.20 4.96 35.78
C ASN A 430 1.61 6.34 35.25
N PRO A 431 1.81 6.46 33.92
CA PRO A 431 2.18 7.71 33.29
C PRO A 431 1.16 8.81 33.53
N GLN A 432 1.66 9.92 34.05
CA GLN A 432 0.91 11.14 34.24
C GLN A 432 0.92 11.96 32.94
N PRO A 433 -0.25 12.48 32.53
CA PRO A 433 -0.36 13.42 31.42
C PRO A 433 0.65 14.57 31.51
N VAL A 434 1.33 14.88 30.41
CA VAL A 434 2.12 16.12 30.27
C VAL A 434 1.46 17.01 29.24
N LYS A 435 0.97 18.18 29.65
CA LYS A 435 0.35 19.13 28.72
C LYS A 435 1.45 19.83 27.92
N ALA A 436 1.73 19.34 26.71
CA ALA A 436 2.81 19.84 25.88
C ALA A 436 2.31 20.89 24.87
N THR A 437 3.07 21.95 24.68
CA THR A 437 2.97 22.86 23.54
C THR A 437 3.93 22.38 22.46
N ILE A 438 3.49 22.35 21.20
CA ILE A 438 4.33 22.05 20.04
C ILE A 438 4.43 23.33 19.21
N GLU A 439 5.64 23.86 19.09
CA GLU A 439 5.95 25.02 18.26
C GLU A 439 6.64 24.61 16.97
N PHE A 440 6.18 25.16 15.84
CA PHE A 440 6.83 24.99 14.55
C PHE A 440 6.70 26.27 13.72
N ARG A 441 7.82 26.76 13.17
CA ARG A 441 7.86 27.95 12.27
C ARG A 441 7.04 29.15 12.76
N GLY A 442 7.10 29.44 14.06
CA GLY A 442 6.48 30.65 14.63
C GLY A 442 5.01 30.52 15.04
N VAL A 443 4.38 29.37 14.84
CA VAL A 443 3.04 29.04 15.36
C VAL A 443 3.13 27.89 16.36
N GLN A 444 2.07 27.68 17.15
CA GLN A 444 2.02 26.63 18.15
C GLN A 444 0.71 25.86 18.14
N THR A 445 0.73 24.63 18.61
CA THR A 445 -0.49 23.92 19.02
C THR A 445 -0.31 23.31 20.39
N MET A 446 -1.41 22.94 21.04
CA MET A 446 -1.40 22.40 22.39
C MET A 446 -1.90 20.97 22.34
N GLU A 447 -1.03 20.05 22.73
CA GLU A 447 -1.37 18.64 22.91
C GLU A 447 -1.85 18.46 24.34
N ASN A 448 -3.14 18.18 24.50
CA ASN A 448 -3.75 17.98 25.82
C ASN A 448 -3.24 16.67 26.44
N GLY A 449 -2.15 16.77 27.20
CA GLY A 449 -1.82 15.84 28.29
C GLY A 449 -1.98 14.37 27.97
N ARG A 450 -1.07 13.77 27.19
CA ARG A 450 -1.14 12.34 26.86
C ARG A 450 -0.20 11.52 27.76
N SER A 451 -0.73 10.47 28.39
CA SER A 451 0.01 9.48 29.20
C SER A 451 0.73 8.42 28.35
N CYS A 452 1.12 8.73 27.11
CA CYS A 452 1.48 7.70 26.15
C CYS A 452 2.60 8.12 25.18
N LEU A 453 3.15 7.11 24.51
CA LEU A 453 4.08 7.26 23.39
C LEU A 453 3.28 7.68 22.14
N SER A 454 3.74 8.70 21.43
CA SER A 454 3.11 9.14 20.18
C SER A 454 4.09 9.45 19.06
N THR A 455 3.67 9.19 17.83
CA THR A 455 4.28 9.74 16.62
C THR A 455 3.29 10.69 15.99
N ASN A 456 3.66 11.97 15.88
CA ASN A 456 2.82 13.03 15.37
C ASN A 456 3.41 13.54 14.05
N THR A 457 2.63 13.49 12.96
CA THR A 457 3.03 14.03 11.66
C THR A 457 2.38 15.37 11.40
N VAL A 458 3.23 16.38 11.15
CA VAL A 458 2.86 17.76 10.84
C VAL A 458 3.11 18.03 9.35
N TYR A 459 2.15 18.66 8.68
CA TYR A 459 2.36 19.25 7.36
C TYR A 459 2.42 20.76 7.50
N ALA A 460 3.46 21.37 6.94
CA ALA A 460 3.59 22.81 6.85
C ALA A 460 3.89 23.20 5.41
N THR A 461 3.16 24.21 4.93
CA THR A 461 3.45 24.87 3.66
C THR A 461 4.84 25.49 3.72
N SER A 462 5.68 25.22 2.71
CA SER A 462 6.78 26.13 2.41
C SER A 462 6.17 27.44 1.93
N ARG A 463 6.80 28.57 2.26
CA ARG A 463 6.43 29.89 1.72
C ARG A 463 6.34 29.80 0.20
N ASP A 464 5.11 29.71 -0.31
CA ASP A 464 4.57 30.42 -1.46
C ASP A 464 3.09 30.07 -1.58
N SER A 465 2.25 31.08 -1.47
CA SER A 465 0.79 31.02 -1.50
C SER A 465 0.32 30.72 -2.92
N ASN A 466 0.00 29.46 -3.21
CA ASN A 466 -1.05 29.08 -4.16
C ASN A 466 -1.11 27.55 -4.20
N GLN A 467 -1.92 26.94 -3.33
CA GLN A 467 -2.69 25.73 -3.65
C GLN A 467 -3.57 25.32 -2.47
N THR A 468 -4.75 24.83 -2.83
CA THR A 468 -5.92 24.51 -2.02
C THR A 468 -5.67 23.38 -1.00
N SER A 469 -6.44 23.40 0.09
CA SER A 469 -6.47 22.40 1.15
C SER A 469 -6.58 20.96 0.62
N PHE A 470 -5.75 20.05 1.12
CA PHE A 470 -5.91 18.61 0.89
C PHE A 470 -7.07 18.08 1.74
N ARG A 471 -8.23 17.87 1.10
CA ARG A 471 -9.26 16.94 1.54
C ARG A 471 -8.91 15.58 0.93
N TYR A 472 -9.10 14.49 1.67
CA TYR A 472 -9.10 13.15 1.08
C TYR A 472 -10.45 12.97 0.40
N ASP A 473 -10.46 12.59 -0.87
CA ASP A 473 -11.70 12.32 -1.60
C ASP A 473 -12.33 11.04 -1.04
N SER A 474 -13.53 11.17 -0.50
CA SER A 474 -14.25 10.07 0.13
C SER A 474 -15.41 9.60 -0.76
N ALA A 475 -15.55 8.29 -0.94
CA ALA A 475 -16.63 7.69 -1.71
C ALA A 475 -17.39 6.63 -0.90
N LEU A 476 -18.71 6.68 -0.99
CA LEU A 476 -19.57 5.60 -0.53
C LEU A 476 -20.01 4.75 -1.73
N VAL A 477 -19.75 3.45 -1.69
CA VAL A 477 -20.12 2.47 -2.72
C VAL A 477 -21.25 1.60 -2.19
N VAL A 478 -22.40 1.58 -2.88
CA VAL A 478 -23.57 0.79 -2.48
C VAL A 478 -23.90 -0.24 -3.54
N GLY A 479 -23.40 -1.47 -3.34
CA GLY A 479 -23.42 -2.53 -4.33
C GLY A 479 -23.33 -3.95 -3.77
N GLY A 480 -23.36 -4.95 -4.66
CA GLY A 480 -23.42 -6.36 -4.28
C GLY A 480 -22.06 -6.97 -3.95
N VAL A 481 -22.01 -7.92 -3.01
CA VAL A 481 -20.82 -8.76 -2.78
C VAL A 481 -21.11 -10.21 -3.13
N ALA A 482 -20.26 -10.77 -3.99
CA ALA A 482 -20.13 -12.20 -4.22
C ALA A 482 -18.80 -12.70 -3.63
N ALA A 483 -18.76 -12.94 -2.31
CA ALA A 483 -17.60 -13.44 -1.58
C ALA A 483 -17.56 -14.96 -1.52
N LYS A 484 -16.50 -15.59 -2.06
CA LYS A 484 -16.10 -16.90 -1.51
C LYS A 484 -15.60 -16.60 -0.10
N LEU A 485 -16.30 -17.13 0.93
CA LEU A 485 -16.05 -16.92 2.37
C LEU A 485 -14.61 -16.44 2.66
N SER A 486 -14.51 -15.28 3.29
CA SER A 486 -13.32 -14.82 3.97
C SER A 486 -12.71 -15.99 4.73
N ARG A 487 -11.54 -16.47 4.28
CA ARG A 487 -10.58 -17.03 5.23
C ARG A 487 -10.05 -15.84 6.01
N GLU A 488 -10.74 -15.49 7.08
CA GLU A 488 -10.04 -14.96 8.23
C GLU A 488 -8.90 -15.92 8.55
N LEU A 489 -7.70 -15.36 8.69
CA LEU A 489 -6.57 -15.85 9.47
C LEU A 489 -6.63 -17.33 9.91
N GLN A 490 -6.00 -18.21 9.13
CA GLN A 490 -5.31 -19.44 9.59
C GLN A 490 -4.67 -20.15 8.37
N LEU A 491 -3.34 -20.17 8.32
CA LEU A 491 -2.53 -21.05 7.46
C LEU A 491 -2.77 -22.53 7.85
N PRO A 492 -2.44 -23.59 7.05
CA PRO A 492 -1.42 -23.65 6.00
C PRO A 492 -1.79 -24.45 4.72
N ARG A 493 -0.80 -24.54 3.81
CA ARG A 493 -0.56 -25.49 2.69
C ARG A 493 -0.90 -25.08 1.23
N SER A 494 0.19 -24.99 0.47
CA SER A 494 0.51 -25.64 -0.82
C SER A 494 -0.54 -25.69 -1.94
N LEU A 495 -0.06 -25.35 -3.14
CA LEU A 495 -0.62 -25.57 -4.47
C LEU A 495 -1.72 -24.58 -4.94
N GLY A 496 -1.37 -23.86 -6.01
CA GLY A 496 -2.32 -23.31 -6.98
C GLY A 496 -2.59 -21.81 -6.84
N TYR A 497 -2.20 -21.07 -7.87
CA TYR A 497 -2.65 -19.70 -8.15
C TYR A 497 -4.14 -19.51 -7.81
N GLY A 498 -4.46 -18.66 -6.84
CA GLY A 498 -5.83 -18.38 -6.39
C GLY A 498 -6.43 -17.14 -7.06
N SER A 499 -7.56 -17.31 -7.75
CA SER A 499 -8.42 -16.23 -8.25
C SER A 499 -9.42 -15.76 -7.17
N TYR A 500 -9.64 -14.43 -7.07
CA TYR A 500 -10.39 -13.76 -5.99
C TYR A 500 -11.56 -12.89 -6.57
N LYS A 501 -12.80 -13.08 -6.09
CA LYS A 501 -14.14 -12.76 -6.70
C LYS A 501 -14.98 -11.82 -5.79
N GLU A 502 -16.07 -11.12 -6.18
CA GLU A 502 -16.40 -10.19 -7.30
C GLU A 502 -17.63 -9.28 -6.93
N SER A 503 -17.79 -8.16 -7.66
CA SER A 503 -18.70 -6.98 -7.55
C SER A 503 -18.18 -5.76 -6.76
N ASN A 504 -18.45 -5.54 -5.46
CA ASN A 504 -17.85 -4.38 -4.75
C ASN A 504 -16.32 -4.28 -4.89
N LYS A 505 -15.60 -5.40 -5.02
CA LYS A 505 -14.15 -5.39 -5.28
C LYS A 505 -13.78 -4.70 -6.62
N ALA A 506 -14.60 -4.89 -7.65
CA ALA A 506 -14.38 -4.30 -8.97
C ALA A 506 -14.57 -2.78 -8.96
N ALA A 507 -15.35 -2.24 -8.03
CA ALA A 507 -15.46 -0.80 -7.80
C ALA A 507 -14.47 -0.26 -6.75
N THR A 508 -14.40 -0.89 -5.57
CA THR A 508 -13.59 -0.45 -4.43
C THR A 508 -12.09 -0.47 -4.71
N PHE A 509 -11.55 -1.55 -5.30
CA PHE A 509 -10.10 -1.68 -5.49
C PHE A 509 -9.53 -0.63 -6.48
N PRO A 510 -10.15 -0.37 -7.65
CA PRO A 510 -9.71 0.72 -8.52
C PRO A 510 -9.83 2.10 -7.88
N LEU A 511 -10.93 2.39 -7.16
CA LEU A 511 -11.10 3.68 -6.47
C LEU A 511 -10.01 3.89 -5.41
N GLN A 512 -9.71 2.86 -4.60
CA GLN A 512 -8.64 2.90 -3.60
C GLN A 512 -7.25 3.05 -4.24
N LEU A 513 -6.99 2.39 -5.37
CA LEU A 513 -5.75 2.60 -6.12
C LEU A 513 -5.61 4.04 -6.63
N LEU A 514 -6.73 4.68 -7.00
CA LEU A 514 -6.80 6.06 -7.47
C LEU A 514 -6.96 7.09 -6.32
N GLY A 515 -6.69 6.68 -5.07
CA GLY A 515 -6.56 7.59 -3.93
C GLY A 515 -7.84 7.90 -3.16
N TRP A 516 -8.97 7.24 -3.47
CA TRP A 516 -10.22 7.42 -2.74
C TRP A 516 -10.24 6.60 -1.44
N ASP A 517 -10.77 7.19 -0.37
CA ASP A 517 -11.21 6.42 0.80
C ASP A 517 -12.63 5.89 0.52
N VAL A 518 -12.82 4.57 0.62
CA VAL A 518 -14.03 3.90 0.10
C VAL A 518 -14.72 3.10 1.18
N ASP A 519 -15.94 3.50 1.50
CA ASP A 519 -16.85 2.74 2.35
C ASP A 519 -17.80 1.91 1.48
N ALA A 520 -17.85 0.59 1.69
CA ALA A 520 -18.70 -0.32 0.90
C ALA A 520 -19.91 -0.82 1.70
N ILE A 521 -21.11 -0.59 1.18
CA ILE A 521 -22.38 -1.10 1.71
C ILE A 521 -22.86 -2.23 0.80
N ASN A 522 -23.10 -3.39 1.40
CA ASN A 522 -23.42 -4.61 0.66
C ASN A 522 -24.95 -4.77 0.50
N THR A 523 -25.45 -4.74 -0.74
CA THR A 523 -26.88 -5.00 -1.07
C THR A 523 -27.20 -6.49 -1.13
N VAL A 524 -26.19 -7.31 -1.43
CA VAL A 524 -26.22 -8.78 -1.35
C VAL A 524 -24.90 -9.30 -0.79
N GLN A 525 -24.96 -10.47 -0.15
CA GLN A 525 -23.82 -11.20 0.41
C GLN A 525 -23.88 -12.65 -0.06
N PHE A 526 -23.48 -12.90 -1.31
CA PHE A 526 -23.46 -14.24 -1.89
C PHE A 526 -22.08 -14.89 -1.85
N SER A 527 -22.04 -16.22 -1.95
CA SER A 527 -20.82 -17.03 -1.96
C SER A 527 -19.96 -16.85 -3.23
N ASN A 528 -20.59 -16.38 -4.31
CA ASN A 528 -20.03 -16.18 -5.64
C ASN A 528 -21.06 -15.50 -6.55
N HIS A 529 -20.62 -14.99 -7.71
CA HIS A 529 -21.47 -14.28 -8.67
C HIS A 529 -22.62 -15.18 -9.15
N SER A 530 -23.80 -14.61 -9.43
CA SER A 530 -24.99 -15.35 -9.90
C SER A 530 -24.79 -16.03 -11.26
N GLY A 531 -23.77 -15.61 -12.01
CA GLY A 531 -23.33 -16.26 -13.25
C GLY A 531 -22.81 -17.71 -13.04
N TYR A 532 -22.42 -18.07 -11.82
CA TYR A 532 -22.13 -19.46 -11.44
C TYR A 532 -23.41 -20.29 -11.29
N ARG A 533 -23.32 -21.60 -11.55
CA ARG A 533 -24.46 -22.52 -11.43
C ARG A 533 -25.12 -22.51 -10.04
N SER A 534 -24.31 -22.46 -8.98
CA SER A 534 -24.78 -22.51 -7.60
C SER A 534 -24.18 -21.33 -6.83
N HIS A 535 -25.01 -20.61 -6.11
CA HIS A 535 -24.63 -19.53 -5.22
C HIS A 535 -25.52 -19.61 -3.97
N GLY A 536 -24.98 -19.32 -2.80
CA GLY A 536 -25.71 -19.23 -1.54
C GLY A 536 -25.38 -17.93 -0.83
N GLY A 537 -26.15 -17.53 0.18
CA GLY A 537 -25.91 -16.30 0.93
C GLY A 537 -27.19 -15.50 1.17
N SER A 538 -27.05 -14.29 1.70
CA SER A 538 -28.17 -13.43 2.09
C SER A 538 -28.31 -12.22 1.17
N LYS A 539 -29.53 -11.71 1.08
CA LYS A 539 -29.86 -10.42 0.47
C LYS A 539 -30.12 -9.44 1.61
N THR A 540 -29.63 -8.21 1.49
CA THR A 540 -29.89 -7.18 2.50
C THR A 540 -31.29 -6.63 2.29
N ASP A 541 -32.14 -6.73 3.30
CA ASP A 541 -33.51 -6.22 3.22
C ASP A 541 -33.58 -4.70 3.46
N LYS A 542 -34.76 -4.11 3.24
CA LYS A 542 -34.99 -2.67 3.42
C LYS A 542 -34.69 -2.20 4.85
N ALA A 543 -35.09 -2.98 5.86
CA ALA A 543 -34.92 -2.57 7.26
C ALA A 543 -33.43 -2.54 7.64
N GLN A 544 -32.67 -3.53 7.18
CA GLN A 544 -31.23 -3.59 7.35
C GLN A 544 -30.50 -2.43 6.64
N LEU A 545 -30.88 -2.09 5.41
CA LEU A 545 -30.31 -0.93 4.71
C LEU A 545 -30.61 0.39 5.44
N ILE A 546 -31.85 0.58 5.89
CA ILE A 546 -32.23 1.78 6.66
C ILE A 546 -31.46 1.86 7.97
N ASP A 547 -31.28 0.74 8.68
CA ASP A 547 -30.52 0.71 9.93
C ASP A 547 -29.05 1.10 9.69
N ILE A 548 -28.41 0.54 8.65
CA ILE A 548 -27.05 0.92 8.25
C ILE A 548 -26.98 2.41 7.94
N PHE A 549 -27.87 2.95 7.08
CA PHE A 549 -27.89 4.37 6.73
C PHE A 549 -28.11 5.27 7.95
N THR A 550 -28.99 4.86 8.87
CA THR A 550 -29.28 5.59 10.10
C THR A 550 -28.07 5.64 11.03
N ILE A 551 -27.34 4.53 11.17
CA ILE A 551 -26.13 4.47 12.00
C ILE A 551 -24.97 5.24 11.36
N LEU A 552 -24.80 5.17 10.04
CA LEU A 552 -23.82 5.99 9.31
C LEU A 552 -24.09 7.49 9.53
N GLU A 553 -25.35 7.89 9.49
CA GLU A 553 -25.73 9.27 9.77
C GLU A 553 -25.44 9.68 11.23
N LYS A 554 -25.82 8.84 12.21
CA LYS A 554 -25.60 9.13 13.63
C LYS A 554 -24.11 9.26 14.00
N ASN A 555 -23.24 8.55 13.29
CA ASN A 555 -21.79 8.62 13.48
C ASN A 555 -21.11 9.65 12.57
N GLU A 556 -21.89 10.48 11.87
CA GLU A 556 -21.39 11.51 10.94
C GLU A 556 -20.57 10.98 9.74
N PHE A 557 -20.64 9.67 9.45
CA PHE A 557 -20.00 9.02 8.29
C PHE A 557 -20.72 9.31 6.95
N THR A 558 -21.62 10.29 6.92
CA THR A 558 -22.35 10.72 5.72
C THR A 558 -21.72 11.95 5.05
N GLN A 559 -20.57 12.42 5.54
CA GLN A 559 -19.78 13.50 4.91
C GLN A 559 -18.93 12.96 3.76
N THR A 560 -19.59 12.39 2.74
CA THR A 560 -18.90 11.83 1.56
C THR A 560 -18.90 12.80 0.37
N ASP A 561 -17.83 12.78 -0.41
CA ASP A 561 -17.67 13.62 -1.61
C ASP A 561 -18.32 12.98 -2.85
N ALA A 562 -18.43 11.64 -2.87
CA ALA A 562 -19.08 10.88 -3.94
C ALA A 562 -19.93 9.70 -3.45
N LEU A 563 -20.99 9.40 -4.20
CA LEU A 563 -21.79 8.19 -4.05
C LEU A 563 -21.70 7.39 -5.35
N LEU A 564 -21.24 6.15 -5.29
CA LEU A 564 -21.36 5.19 -6.38
C LEU A 564 -22.51 4.26 -6.03
N SER A 565 -23.60 4.36 -6.77
CA SER A 565 -24.62 3.33 -6.78
C SER A 565 -24.31 2.40 -7.93
N ASP A 566 -23.35 1.51 -7.72
CA ASP A 566 -23.24 0.27 -8.47
C ASP A 566 -24.28 -0.68 -7.92
N ALA A 567 -25.55 -0.49 -8.26
CA ALA A 567 -26.66 -1.17 -7.60
C ALA A 567 -26.72 -2.66 -7.99
N GLY A 568 -25.66 -3.41 -7.69
CA GLY A 568 -25.54 -4.84 -7.80
C GLY A 568 -26.75 -5.46 -7.16
N TYR A 569 -27.37 -6.37 -7.92
CA TYR A 569 -28.55 -7.15 -7.56
C TYR A 569 -29.37 -6.57 -6.38
N VAL A 570 -30.03 -5.43 -6.55
CA VAL A 570 -31.01 -4.97 -5.56
C VAL A 570 -32.28 -5.79 -5.78
N PRO A 571 -32.70 -6.65 -4.83
CA PRO A 571 -33.66 -7.72 -5.13
C PRO A 571 -35.08 -7.25 -5.49
N GLY A 572 -35.45 -6.01 -5.15
CA GLY A 572 -36.80 -5.48 -5.37
C GLY A 572 -36.93 -3.99 -5.05
N ALA A 573 -38.07 -3.41 -5.42
CA ALA A 573 -38.32 -1.97 -5.39
C ALA A 573 -38.16 -1.32 -4.01
N GLU A 574 -38.44 -2.05 -2.94
CA GLU A 574 -38.43 -1.54 -1.57
C GLU A 574 -37.02 -1.17 -1.08
N ALA A 575 -36.03 -2.03 -1.35
CA ALA A 575 -34.64 -1.78 -0.99
C ALA A 575 -34.04 -0.66 -1.86
N LEU A 576 -34.39 -0.63 -3.16
CA LEU A 576 -33.97 0.43 -4.07
C LEU A 576 -34.57 1.79 -3.70
N SER A 577 -35.80 1.80 -3.18
CA SER A 577 -36.45 3.01 -2.67
C SER A 577 -35.71 3.57 -1.45
N ALA A 578 -35.22 2.70 -0.56
CA ALA A 578 -34.41 3.14 0.58
C ALA A 578 -33.08 3.79 0.14
N LEU A 579 -32.44 3.25 -0.91
CA LEU A 579 -31.27 3.88 -1.52
C LEU A 579 -31.62 5.25 -2.14
N ALA A 580 -32.76 5.37 -2.82
CA ALA A 580 -33.21 6.64 -3.38
C ALA A 580 -33.47 7.69 -2.28
N ASP A 581 -34.08 7.29 -1.16
CA ASP A 581 -34.29 8.16 -0.01
C ASP A 581 -32.96 8.62 0.60
N PHE A 582 -32.02 7.70 0.75
CA PHE A 582 -30.69 8.01 1.28
C PHE A 582 -29.88 8.92 0.34
N ALA A 583 -29.88 8.66 -0.97
CA ALA A 583 -29.24 9.52 -1.97
C ALA A 583 -29.86 10.93 -2.00
N THR A 584 -31.19 11.02 -1.84
CA THR A 584 -31.89 12.32 -1.71
C THR A 584 -31.39 13.08 -0.48
N HIS A 585 -31.25 12.39 0.65
CA HIS A 585 -30.77 12.97 1.89
C HIS A 585 -29.30 13.43 1.81
N LEU A 586 -28.43 12.63 1.20
CA LEU A 586 -27.03 13.00 0.97
C LEU A 586 -26.93 14.23 0.06
N LYS A 587 -27.73 14.31 -1.02
CA LYS A 587 -27.78 15.49 -1.89
C LYS A 587 -28.34 16.73 -1.19
N ALA A 588 -29.29 16.57 -0.27
CA ALA A 588 -29.79 17.68 0.53
C ALA A 588 -28.71 18.26 1.46
N LYS A 589 -27.83 17.41 2.02
CA LYS A 589 -26.68 17.83 2.83
C LYS A 589 -25.52 18.37 2.01
N ASN A 590 -25.23 17.76 0.87
CA ASN A 590 -24.18 18.14 -0.06
C ASN A 590 -24.75 18.27 -1.49
N PRO A 591 -25.17 19.48 -1.90
CA PRO A 591 -25.68 19.72 -3.26
C PRO A 591 -24.66 19.42 -4.37
N ASN A 592 -23.37 19.40 -4.03
CA ASN A 592 -22.26 19.10 -4.95
C ASN A 592 -21.86 17.62 -4.96
N LEU A 593 -22.59 16.74 -4.25
CA LEU A 593 -22.31 15.31 -4.20
C LEU A 593 -22.21 14.72 -5.62
N LEU A 594 -21.06 14.12 -5.93
CA LEU A 594 -20.87 13.38 -7.17
C LEU A 594 -21.60 12.04 -7.07
N PHE A 595 -22.82 11.96 -7.61
CA PHE A 595 -23.58 10.72 -7.64
C PHE A 595 -23.43 10.03 -9.01
N VAL A 596 -22.70 8.91 -9.05
CA VAL A 596 -22.61 8.04 -10.24
C VAL A 596 -23.56 6.85 -10.03
N LEU A 597 -24.48 6.66 -10.98
CA LEU A 597 -25.50 5.61 -10.94
C LEU A 597 -25.27 4.61 -12.08
N ASP A 598 -24.97 3.38 -11.70
CA ASP A 598 -24.91 2.24 -12.60
C ASP A 598 -26.18 1.39 -12.39
N PRO A 599 -27.19 1.48 -13.26
CA PRO A 599 -28.38 0.67 -13.12
C PRO A 599 -28.02 -0.78 -13.44
N VAL A 600 -28.22 -1.73 -12.52
CA VAL A 600 -27.93 -3.15 -12.78
C VAL A 600 -29.25 -3.90 -12.92
N MET A 601 -29.85 -3.82 -14.11
CA MET A 601 -31.17 -4.43 -14.36
C MET A 601 -31.09 -5.70 -15.19
N GLY A 602 -30.13 -5.80 -16.12
CA GLY A 602 -30.03 -6.93 -17.02
C GLY A 602 -29.06 -6.69 -18.17
N ASP A 603 -28.79 -7.75 -18.94
CA ASP A 603 -28.06 -7.65 -20.20
C ASP A 603 -28.53 -8.77 -21.15
N ASP A 604 -28.18 -8.68 -22.43
CA ASP A 604 -28.46 -9.67 -23.48
C ASP A 604 -29.95 -10.11 -23.52
N GLY A 605 -30.86 -9.14 -23.38
CA GLY A 605 -32.30 -9.37 -23.43
C GLY A 605 -32.92 -9.99 -22.17
N LYS A 606 -32.16 -10.15 -21.07
CA LYS A 606 -32.61 -10.80 -19.83
C LYS A 606 -32.45 -9.88 -18.63
N MET A 607 -33.54 -9.66 -17.90
CA MET A 607 -33.47 -9.01 -16.59
C MET A 607 -32.94 -9.95 -15.51
N TYR A 608 -32.07 -9.42 -14.65
CA TYR A 608 -31.53 -10.11 -13.48
C TYR A 608 -32.40 -9.90 -12.24
N VAL A 609 -33.11 -8.77 -12.17
CA VAL A 609 -33.87 -8.30 -11.00
C VAL A 609 -35.37 -8.30 -11.29
N ALA A 610 -36.18 -8.08 -10.25
CA ALA A 610 -37.63 -8.01 -10.39
C ALA A 610 -38.06 -6.76 -11.18
N ASN A 611 -39.12 -6.87 -11.99
CA ASN A 611 -39.59 -5.79 -12.87
C ASN A 611 -40.05 -4.52 -12.12
N ASP A 612 -40.32 -4.65 -10.82
CA ASP A 612 -40.80 -3.55 -9.96
C ASP A 612 -39.72 -2.51 -9.64
N VAL A 613 -38.44 -2.79 -9.92
CA VAL A 613 -37.34 -1.82 -9.71
C VAL A 613 -37.28 -0.73 -10.78
N LEU A 614 -37.78 -0.99 -12.00
CA LEU A 614 -37.67 -0.08 -13.14
C LEU A 614 -38.27 1.30 -12.86
N PRO A 615 -39.49 1.42 -12.27
CA PRO A 615 -40.03 2.72 -11.90
C PRO A 615 -39.17 3.47 -10.88
N VAL A 616 -38.52 2.77 -9.94
CA VAL A 616 -37.67 3.42 -8.93
C VAL A 616 -36.39 3.97 -9.56
N TYR A 617 -35.74 3.22 -10.45
CA TYR A 617 -34.61 3.75 -11.21
C TYR A 617 -35.03 4.99 -12.01
N ARG A 618 -36.07 4.84 -12.83
CA ARG A 618 -36.53 5.87 -13.78
C ARG A 618 -37.02 7.14 -13.10
N ASP A 619 -37.86 7.01 -12.08
CA ASP A 619 -38.63 8.13 -11.52
C ASP A 619 -37.95 8.73 -10.27
N ARG A 620 -37.03 8.00 -9.62
CA ARG A 620 -36.44 8.42 -8.34
C ARG A 620 -34.93 8.54 -8.33
N LEU A 621 -34.20 7.66 -9.02
CA LEU A 621 -32.73 7.68 -9.01
C LEU A 621 -32.14 8.48 -10.19
N LEU A 622 -32.68 8.34 -11.41
CA LEU A 622 -32.21 9.10 -12.57
C LEU A 622 -32.18 10.62 -12.31
N PRO A 623 -33.23 11.26 -11.74
CA PRO A 623 -33.20 12.71 -11.49
C PRO A 623 -32.17 13.15 -10.45
N LEU A 624 -31.69 12.21 -9.62
CA LEU A 624 -30.65 12.48 -8.62
C LEU A 624 -29.25 12.28 -9.20
N ALA A 625 -29.06 11.49 -10.26
CA ALA A 625 -27.74 11.12 -10.73
C ALA A 625 -26.97 12.30 -11.36
N THR A 626 -25.70 12.44 -11.00
CA THR A 626 -24.77 13.38 -11.66
C THR A 626 -24.24 12.76 -12.96
N VAL A 627 -23.95 11.45 -12.95
CA VAL A 627 -23.57 10.65 -14.12
C VAL A 627 -24.32 9.32 -14.05
N ILE A 628 -24.81 8.82 -15.18
CA ILE A 628 -25.30 7.44 -15.29
C ILE A 628 -24.43 6.62 -16.24
N THR A 629 -24.28 5.32 -15.97
CA THR A 629 -23.43 4.39 -16.77
C THR A 629 -24.18 3.17 -17.34
N PRO A 630 -25.40 3.30 -17.88
CA PRO A 630 -26.19 2.14 -18.31
C PRO A 630 -25.55 1.38 -19.46
N ASN A 631 -25.78 0.07 -19.50
CA ASN A 631 -25.56 -0.72 -20.70
C ASN A 631 -26.70 -0.50 -21.73
N TRP A 632 -26.53 -1.02 -22.95
CA TRP A 632 -27.51 -0.83 -24.03
C TRP A 632 -28.94 -1.28 -23.66
N PHE A 633 -29.08 -2.42 -23.01
CA PHE A 633 -30.35 -3.06 -22.70
C PHE A 633 -31.08 -2.27 -21.61
N GLU A 634 -30.34 -1.74 -20.64
CA GLU A 634 -30.86 -0.84 -19.62
C GLU A 634 -31.38 0.47 -20.23
N VAL A 635 -30.71 1.03 -21.24
CA VAL A 635 -31.22 2.20 -21.97
C VAL A 635 -32.54 1.86 -22.67
N GLU A 636 -32.63 0.71 -23.35
CA GLU A 636 -33.88 0.28 -24.00
C GLU A 636 -35.00 0.07 -22.97
N LEU A 637 -34.70 -0.51 -21.80
CA LEU A 637 -35.67 -0.70 -20.73
C LEU A 637 -36.17 0.63 -20.16
N MET A 638 -35.29 1.60 -19.92
CA MET A 638 -35.67 2.89 -19.33
C MET A 638 -36.43 3.78 -20.32
N THR A 639 -36.01 3.78 -21.59
CA THR A 639 -36.55 4.69 -22.62
C THR A 639 -37.64 4.07 -23.50
N GLN A 640 -37.76 2.73 -23.49
CA GLN A 640 -38.63 1.96 -24.41
C GLN A 640 -38.28 2.17 -25.90
N ILE A 641 -37.03 2.54 -26.20
CA ILE A 641 -36.52 2.79 -27.56
C ILE A 641 -35.46 1.75 -27.91
N HIS A 642 -35.63 1.06 -29.04
CA HIS A 642 -34.66 0.09 -29.53
C HIS A 642 -33.48 0.77 -30.25
N LEU A 643 -32.25 0.50 -29.82
CA LEU A 643 -31.03 1.20 -30.27
C LEU A 643 -30.42 0.56 -31.54
N ALA A 644 -31.09 0.71 -32.68
CA ALA A 644 -30.67 0.11 -33.95
C ALA A 644 -29.98 1.07 -34.94
N SER A 645 -29.95 2.38 -34.64
CA SER A 645 -29.43 3.45 -35.49
C SER A 645 -29.08 4.72 -34.71
N GLN A 646 -28.37 5.65 -35.33
CA GLN A 646 -28.09 6.98 -34.80
C GLN A 646 -29.38 7.72 -34.42
N ASP A 647 -30.46 7.59 -35.20
CA ASP A 647 -31.75 8.25 -34.89
C ASP A 647 -32.40 7.72 -33.60
N SER A 648 -32.33 6.39 -33.39
CA SER A 648 -32.83 5.78 -32.15
C SER A 648 -31.96 6.14 -30.95
N ILE A 649 -30.63 6.17 -31.10
CA ILE A 649 -29.71 6.59 -30.04
C ILE A 649 -29.97 8.05 -29.67
N ARG A 650 -30.17 8.92 -30.68
CA ARG A 650 -30.56 10.31 -30.50
C ARG A 650 -31.84 10.42 -29.67
N SER A 651 -32.87 9.65 -30.03
CA SER A 651 -34.16 9.69 -29.34
C SER A 651 -34.04 9.21 -27.88
N ALA A 652 -33.27 8.16 -27.63
CA ALA A 652 -33.01 7.66 -26.28
C ALA A 652 -32.23 8.66 -25.42
N LEU A 653 -31.17 9.29 -25.96
CA LEU A 653 -30.43 10.33 -25.25
C LEU A 653 -31.30 11.56 -24.96
N ARG A 654 -32.21 11.96 -25.87
CA ARG A 654 -33.18 13.02 -25.54
C ARG A 654 -34.06 12.65 -24.36
N SER A 655 -34.58 11.43 -24.35
CA SER A 655 -35.45 11.00 -23.25
C SER A 655 -34.70 11.01 -21.91
N LEU A 656 -33.47 10.49 -21.87
CA LEU A 656 -32.63 10.51 -20.66
C LEU A 656 -32.32 11.94 -20.17
N HIS A 657 -31.96 12.85 -21.08
CA HIS A 657 -31.63 14.23 -20.72
C HIS A 657 -32.85 15.09 -20.37
N PHE A 658 -33.91 15.04 -21.17
CA PHE A 658 -35.03 15.97 -21.11
C PHE A 658 -36.25 15.42 -20.38
N ASP A 659 -36.55 14.12 -20.51
CA ASP A 659 -37.70 13.51 -19.82
C ASP A 659 -37.31 13.06 -18.39
N HIS A 660 -36.07 12.60 -18.21
CA HIS A 660 -35.56 12.08 -16.94
C HIS A 660 -34.56 12.99 -16.22
N GLY A 661 -34.18 14.12 -16.82
CA GLY A 661 -33.39 15.17 -16.18
C GLY A 661 -31.92 14.82 -15.93
N VAL A 662 -31.37 13.80 -16.58
CA VAL A 662 -30.00 13.35 -16.36
C VAL A 662 -29.03 14.27 -17.08
N ARG A 663 -28.05 14.86 -16.36
CA ARG A 663 -27.09 15.78 -16.98
C ARG A 663 -26.04 15.06 -17.82
N ASN A 664 -25.45 13.98 -17.30
CA ASN A 664 -24.36 13.25 -17.93
C ASN A 664 -24.72 11.77 -18.08
N VAL A 665 -24.58 11.24 -19.29
CA VAL A 665 -24.93 9.86 -19.65
C VAL A 665 -23.71 9.22 -20.31
N VAL A 666 -23.28 8.06 -19.80
CA VAL A 666 -22.27 7.21 -20.44
C VAL A 666 -22.90 5.87 -20.78
N VAL A 667 -23.31 5.67 -22.03
CA VAL A 667 -23.79 4.37 -22.49
C VAL A 667 -22.58 3.46 -22.72
N THR A 668 -22.48 2.38 -21.94
CA THR A 668 -21.23 1.60 -21.84
C THR A 668 -21.02 0.65 -23.01
N SER A 669 -22.08 -0.03 -23.48
CA SER A 669 -21.93 -1.17 -24.39
C SER A 669 -23.00 -1.34 -25.49
N VAL A 670 -23.11 -0.41 -26.44
CA VAL A 670 -23.98 -0.61 -27.62
C VAL A 670 -23.31 -1.56 -28.62
N ILE A 671 -23.96 -2.67 -28.96
CA ILE A 671 -23.41 -3.64 -29.93
C ILE A 671 -23.57 -3.11 -31.36
N VAL A 672 -22.46 -2.98 -32.07
CA VAL A 672 -22.41 -2.60 -33.49
C VAL A 672 -21.96 -3.81 -34.31
N ARG A 673 -22.91 -4.38 -35.07
CA ARG A 673 -22.66 -5.52 -35.97
C ARG A 673 -22.29 -5.04 -37.36
N GLU A 674 -21.24 -5.59 -37.96
CA GLU A 674 -20.86 -5.28 -39.33
C GLU A 674 -22.04 -5.47 -40.31
N GLY A 675 -22.19 -4.56 -41.28
CA GLY A 675 -23.30 -4.55 -42.23
C GLY A 675 -24.65 -4.08 -41.68
N SER A 676 -24.73 -3.66 -40.41
CA SER A 676 -25.91 -2.97 -39.87
C SER A 676 -25.90 -1.47 -40.21
N ARG A 677 -27.09 -0.84 -40.23
CA ARG A 677 -27.21 0.61 -40.43
C ARG A 677 -26.35 1.41 -39.43
N LEU A 678 -26.33 0.99 -38.17
CA LEU A 678 -25.50 1.63 -37.14
C LEU A 678 -23.99 1.48 -37.43
N SER A 679 -23.56 0.37 -38.03
CA SER A 679 -22.17 0.16 -38.43
C SER A 679 -21.73 1.14 -39.51
N ASP A 680 -22.59 1.40 -40.50
CA ASP A 680 -22.33 2.37 -41.56
C ASP A 680 -22.26 3.79 -40.98
N GLU A 681 -23.17 4.15 -40.08
CA GLU A 681 -23.21 5.46 -39.42
C GLU A 681 -21.98 5.70 -38.51
N VAL A 682 -21.56 4.70 -37.72
CA VAL A 682 -20.35 4.74 -36.87
C VAL A 682 -19.08 4.87 -37.72
N THR A 683 -19.04 4.19 -38.87
CA THR A 683 -17.90 4.23 -39.79
C THR A 683 -17.84 5.57 -40.52
N ALA A 684 -18.97 6.08 -41.01
CA ALA A 684 -19.06 7.39 -41.65
C ALA A 684 -18.68 8.54 -40.72
N ALA A 685 -19.02 8.43 -39.43
CA ALA A 685 -18.62 9.39 -38.40
C ALA A 685 -17.17 9.22 -37.92
N GLY A 686 -16.43 8.23 -38.45
CA GLY A 686 -15.06 7.97 -38.06
C GLY A 686 -14.93 7.64 -36.57
N LEU A 687 -15.84 6.84 -36.01
CA LEU A 687 -15.86 6.51 -34.57
C LEU A 687 -15.20 5.16 -34.24
N ARG A 688 -14.74 4.41 -35.25
CA ARG A 688 -13.98 3.18 -35.07
C ARG A 688 -12.60 3.47 -34.46
N ALA A 689 -12.24 2.71 -33.44
CA ALA A 689 -10.94 2.76 -32.81
C ALA A 689 -9.81 2.37 -33.77
N GLY A 690 -8.63 2.97 -33.60
CA GLY A 690 -7.43 2.76 -34.40
C GLY A 690 -6.58 1.57 -33.94
N SER A 691 -5.32 1.52 -34.40
CA SER A 691 -4.45 0.35 -34.21
C SER A 691 -4.01 0.11 -32.76
N SER A 692 -4.19 1.07 -31.86
CA SER A 692 -3.98 0.94 -30.41
C SER A 692 -4.82 -0.19 -29.79
N TYR A 693 -5.95 -0.52 -30.40
CA TYR A 693 -6.80 -1.66 -30.02
C TYR A 693 -6.51 -2.93 -30.85
N SER A 694 -5.58 -2.88 -31.81
CA SER A 694 -5.30 -3.97 -32.76
C SER A 694 -3.86 -4.50 -32.78
N SER A 695 -2.85 -3.83 -32.20
CA SER A 695 -1.43 -4.09 -32.50
C SER A 695 -0.53 -4.45 -31.30
N ASP A 696 -0.83 -5.52 -30.56
CA ASP A 696 0.16 -6.13 -29.63
C ASP A 696 0.45 -7.59 -29.99
N GLY A 697 1.00 -7.89 -31.19
CA GLY A 697 1.74 -9.14 -31.49
C GLY A 697 1.15 -10.52 -31.11
N LEU A 698 -0.09 -10.59 -30.63
CA LEU A 698 -0.78 -11.74 -30.02
C LEU A 698 -2.03 -12.13 -30.84
N THR A 699 -2.17 -11.54 -32.01
CA THR A 699 -3.34 -11.56 -32.90
C THR A 699 -3.69 -12.95 -33.45
N ASN A 700 -2.86 -13.96 -33.26
CA ASN A 700 -3.19 -15.32 -33.71
C ASN A 700 -4.08 -16.09 -32.71
N SER A 701 -4.44 -15.52 -31.55
CA SER A 701 -5.20 -16.23 -30.50
C SER A 701 -6.48 -15.54 -29.99
N ILE A 702 -6.75 -14.30 -30.38
CA ILE A 702 -7.97 -13.57 -29.98
C ILE A 702 -8.83 -13.38 -31.24
N ASP A 703 -9.94 -14.11 -31.31
CA ASP A 703 -10.92 -14.03 -32.40
C ASP A 703 -11.69 -12.70 -32.35
N LEU A 704 -11.14 -11.64 -32.94
CA LEU A 704 -11.76 -10.32 -33.11
C LEU A 704 -12.52 -10.24 -34.45
N ASN A 705 -13.59 -11.03 -34.59
CA ASN A 705 -14.48 -10.96 -35.77
C ASN A 705 -15.55 -9.86 -35.61
N ASP A 706 -15.77 -9.04 -36.66
CA ASP A 706 -16.93 -8.23 -37.12
C ASP A 706 -17.94 -7.57 -36.13
N GLU A 707 -17.70 -7.57 -34.82
CA GLU A 707 -18.55 -6.90 -33.83
C GLU A 707 -17.75 -5.93 -32.97
N TYR A 708 -18.31 -4.74 -32.77
CA TYR A 708 -17.72 -3.69 -31.96
C TYR A 708 -18.67 -3.30 -30.83
N ILE A 709 -18.08 -2.77 -29.76
CA ILE A 709 -18.79 -2.14 -28.65
C ILE A 709 -18.63 -0.63 -28.79
N LEU A 710 -19.73 0.06 -29.04
CA LEU A 710 -19.81 1.52 -29.09
C LEU A 710 -20.13 2.05 -27.70
N CYS A 711 -19.19 2.81 -27.15
CA CYS A 711 -19.36 3.54 -25.90
C CYS A 711 -19.63 5.02 -26.23
N ILE A 712 -20.64 5.61 -25.58
CA ILE A 712 -21.13 6.96 -25.89
C ILE A 712 -21.15 7.79 -24.61
N ALA A 713 -20.50 8.95 -24.60
CA ALA A 713 -20.57 9.94 -23.54
C ALA A 713 -21.36 11.17 -24.01
N SER A 714 -22.45 11.50 -23.32
CA SER A 714 -23.34 12.63 -23.63
C SER A 714 -23.51 13.54 -22.42
N SER A 715 -23.32 14.85 -22.61
CA SER A 715 -23.48 15.87 -21.56
C SER A 715 -24.44 16.96 -22.01
N ALA A 716 -25.53 17.16 -21.28
CA ALA A 716 -26.45 18.27 -21.48
C ALA A 716 -25.87 19.60 -20.97
N HIS A 717 -26.22 20.70 -21.65
CA HIS A 717 -25.88 22.05 -21.23
C HIS A 717 -26.86 22.57 -20.18
N ASP A 718 -26.44 23.53 -19.35
CA ASP A 718 -27.35 24.22 -18.40
C ASP A 718 -28.44 25.05 -19.11
N ASP A 719 -28.24 25.33 -20.40
CA ASP A 719 -29.21 25.98 -21.27
C ASP A 719 -29.91 24.90 -22.11
N PRO A 720 -31.20 24.62 -21.88
CA PRO A 720 -31.93 23.57 -22.59
C PRO A 720 -32.12 23.85 -24.09
N SER A 721 -31.80 25.06 -24.57
CA SER A 721 -31.80 25.38 -26.01
C SER A 721 -30.55 24.88 -26.75
N ILE A 722 -29.48 24.54 -26.02
CA ILE A 722 -28.24 24.02 -26.58
C ILE A 722 -28.29 22.49 -26.59
N ALA A 723 -28.06 21.89 -27.75
CA ALA A 723 -28.06 20.44 -27.90
C ALA A 723 -26.93 19.80 -27.05
N PRO A 724 -27.17 18.64 -26.40
CA PRO A 724 -26.15 17.95 -25.63
C PRO A 724 -24.90 17.62 -26.46
N ALA A 725 -23.71 17.73 -25.86
CA ALA A 725 -22.48 17.31 -26.53
C ALA A 725 -22.36 15.79 -26.51
N VAL A 726 -22.14 15.16 -27.67
CA VAL A 726 -22.06 13.70 -27.82
C VAL A 726 -20.70 13.29 -28.35
N TYR A 727 -20.02 12.43 -27.59
CA TYR A 727 -18.74 11.82 -27.93
C TYR A 727 -18.88 10.30 -27.93
N ALA A 728 -18.18 9.61 -28.81
CA ALA A 728 -18.23 8.16 -28.86
C ALA A 728 -16.92 7.53 -29.35
N LEU A 729 -16.73 6.26 -29.00
CA LEU A 729 -15.67 5.41 -29.52
C LEU A 729 -16.16 3.96 -29.63
N ALA A 730 -15.96 3.35 -30.80
CA ALA A 730 -16.28 1.96 -31.06
C ALA A 730 -15.00 1.10 -30.98
N VAL A 731 -14.91 0.26 -29.95
CA VAL A 731 -13.77 -0.66 -29.72
C VAL A 731 -14.14 -2.08 -30.12
N PRO A 732 -13.18 -2.93 -30.53
CA PRO A 732 -13.45 -4.33 -30.85
C PRO A 732 -14.09 -5.08 -29.67
N ARG A 733 -15.10 -5.92 -29.95
CA ARG A 733 -15.72 -6.75 -28.91
C ARG A 733 -14.81 -7.93 -28.55
N ILE A 734 -14.46 -8.05 -27.27
CA ILE A 734 -13.78 -9.26 -26.76
C ILE A 734 -14.85 -10.32 -26.46
N LYS A 735 -14.85 -11.42 -27.22
CA LYS A 735 -15.79 -12.52 -27.01
C LYS A 735 -15.54 -13.23 -25.67
N GLY A 736 -16.50 -13.11 -24.75
CA GLY A 736 -16.49 -13.80 -23.47
C GLY A 736 -17.50 -13.19 -22.50
N TYR A 737 -17.98 -13.99 -21.55
CA TYR A 737 -18.70 -13.47 -20.40
C TYR A 737 -17.68 -13.09 -19.33
N PHE A 738 -17.74 -11.85 -18.86
CA PHE A 738 -16.91 -11.31 -17.78
C PHE A 738 -17.84 -10.68 -16.74
N SER A 739 -17.58 -10.92 -15.46
CA SER A 739 -18.42 -10.40 -14.37
C SER A 739 -17.74 -9.21 -13.67
N GLY A 740 -18.53 -8.22 -13.23
CA GLY A 740 -18.03 -6.99 -12.58
C GLY A 740 -17.45 -5.95 -13.54
N VAL A 741 -17.74 -6.03 -14.85
CA VAL A 741 -17.23 -5.06 -15.85
C VAL A 741 -17.87 -3.68 -15.67
N GLY A 742 -19.19 -3.63 -15.42
CA GLY A 742 -19.93 -2.40 -15.14
C GLY A 742 -19.35 -1.69 -13.91
N ASP A 743 -19.29 -2.40 -12.78
CA ASP A 743 -18.72 -1.89 -11.52
C ASP A 743 -17.31 -1.29 -11.70
N LEU A 744 -16.41 -1.98 -12.42
CA LEU A 744 -15.07 -1.47 -12.76
C LEU A 744 -15.15 -0.19 -13.61
N PHE A 745 -15.94 -0.20 -14.67
CA PHE A 745 -16.07 0.94 -15.57
C PHE A 745 -16.64 2.16 -14.84
N SER A 746 -17.70 1.98 -14.06
CA SER A 746 -18.40 3.03 -13.31
C SER A 746 -17.51 3.66 -12.24
N ALA A 747 -16.72 2.85 -11.54
CA ALA A 747 -15.69 3.32 -10.60
C ALA A 747 -14.61 4.16 -11.28
N LEU A 748 -14.12 3.73 -12.45
CA LEU A 748 -13.13 4.49 -13.22
C LEU A 748 -13.71 5.80 -13.78
N VAL A 749 -14.97 5.78 -14.24
CA VAL A 749 -15.67 7.01 -14.67
C VAL A 749 -15.78 7.99 -13.51
N MET A 750 -16.17 7.54 -12.31
CA MET A 750 -16.24 8.38 -11.11
C MET A 750 -14.89 9.05 -10.83
N ALA A 751 -13.83 8.27 -10.70
CA ALA A 751 -12.51 8.78 -10.33
C ALA A 751 -11.99 9.79 -11.34
N HIS A 752 -12.03 9.46 -12.64
CA HIS A 752 -11.51 10.34 -13.68
C HIS A 752 -12.40 11.57 -13.93
N PHE A 753 -13.72 11.45 -13.75
CA PHE A 753 -14.62 12.60 -13.88
C PHE A 753 -14.38 13.61 -12.76
N HIS A 754 -14.21 13.14 -11.53
CA HIS A 754 -13.84 13.98 -10.38
C HIS A 754 -12.54 14.74 -10.63
N GLN A 755 -11.47 14.03 -11.01
CA GLN A 755 -10.17 14.63 -11.33
C GLN A 755 -10.28 15.70 -12.45
N ALA A 756 -11.07 15.41 -13.50
CA ALA A 756 -11.25 16.33 -14.61
C ALA A 756 -12.05 17.58 -14.23
N GLN A 757 -12.93 17.52 -13.23
CA GLN A 757 -13.64 18.70 -12.71
C GLN A 757 -12.74 19.57 -11.81
N HIS A 758 -11.85 18.97 -11.01
CA HIS A 758 -10.93 19.71 -10.15
C HIS A 758 -9.77 20.37 -10.91
N SER A 759 -9.34 19.79 -12.04
CA SER A 759 -8.24 20.31 -12.86
C SER A 759 -8.61 21.56 -13.69
N ASN A 760 -9.90 21.81 -13.94
CA ASN A 760 -10.41 22.89 -14.79
C ASN A 760 -10.58 24.25 -14.07
N THR A 761 -9.88 24.49 -12.96
CA THR A 761 -9.90 25.77 -12.22
C THR A 761 -9.09 26.90 -12.90
N SER A 762 -8.49 26.65 -14.07
CA SER A 762 -7.92 27.71 -14.92
C SER A 762 -8.90 28.07 -16.05
N SER A 763 -9.39 29.30 -16.02
CA SER A 763 -10.30 29.91 -16.99
C SER A 763 -9.84 29.71 -18.44
N LEU A 764 -10.43 28.74 -19.15
CA LEU A 764 -10.39 28.69 -20.61
C LEU A 764 -11.81 28.46 -21.13
N SER A 765 -12.28 29.44 -21.89
CA SER A 765 -13.51 29.44 -22.67
C SER A 765 -13.66 28.12 -23.43
N LEU A 766 -14.80 27.45 -23.25
CA LEU A 766 -15.24 26.30 -24.04
C LEU A 766 -15.37 26.72 -25.51
N THR A 767 -14.32 26.54 -26.29
CA THR A 767 -14.39 26.60 -27.76
C THR A 767 -14.96 25.28 -28.26
N ALA A 768 -15.88 25.33 -29.24
CA ALA A 768 -16.37 24.16 -29.95
C ALA A 768 -15.18 23.35 -30.52
N GLY A 769 -14.92 22.19 -29.91
CA GLY A 769 -13.76 21.34 -30.23
C GLY A 769 -12.94 20.84 -29.02
N SER A 770 -13.12 21.39 -27.81
CA SER A 770 -12.46 20.85 -26.60
C SER A 770 -13.26 19.68 -26.00
N MET A 771 -12.61 18.54 -25.74
CA MET A 771 -13.21 17.39 -25.06
C MET A 771 -13.89 17.78 -23.74
N SER A 772 -15.08 17.23 -23.48
CA SER A 772 -15.75 17.42 -22.19
C SER A 772 -15.06 16.60 -21.09
N SER A 773 -15.13 17.04 -19.83
CA SER A 773 -14.63 16.27 -18.67
C SER A 773 -15.20 14.84 -18.64
N LEU A 774 -16.47 14.67 -19.07
CA LEU A 774 -17.10 13.35 -19.17
C LEU A 774 -16.47 12.48 -20.27
N SER A 775 -16.27 13.03 -21.47
CA SER A 775 -15.68 12.27 -22.59
C SER A 775 -14.25 11.84 -22.28
N SER A 776 -13.46 12.66 -21.57
CA SER A 776 -12.12 12.31 -21.11
C SER A 776 -12.16 11.18 -20.08
N ALA A 777 -13.05 11.29 -19.07
CA ALA A 777 -13.23 10.26 -18.06
C ALA A 777 -13.68 8.91 -18.67
N ALA A 778 -14.67 8.95 -19.56
CA ALA A 778 -15.18 7.77 -20.25
C ALA A 778 -14.12 7.13 -21.19
N SER A 779 -13.29 7.94 -21.85
CA SER A 779 -12.18 7.43 -22.68
C SER A 779 -11.17 6.64 -21.84
N ARG A 780 -10.77 7.19 -20.70
CA ARG A 780 -9.85 6.54 -19.76
C ARG A 780 -10.46 5.27 -19.18
N ALA A 781 -11.70 5.34 -18.70
CA ALA A 781 -12.41 4.18 -18.17
C ALA A 781 -12.57 3.05 -19.19
N LEU A 782 -12.89 3.38 -20.46
CA LEU A 782 -13.02 2.43 -21.55
C LEU A 782 -11.69 1.75 -21.87
N HIS A 783 -10.60 2.52 -21.96
CA HIS A 783 -9.29 2.00 -22.26
C HIS A 783 -8.77 1.07 -21.15
N THR A 784 -8.82 1.51 -19.89
CA THR A 784 -8.41 0.70 -18.73
C THR A 784 -9.24 -0.58 -18.64
N THR A 785 -10.58 -0.47 -18.74
CA THR A 785 -11.47 -1.63 -18.73
C THR A 785 -11.11 -2.61 -19.84
N HIS A 786 -10.86 -2.11 -21.06
CA HIS A 786 -10.46 -2.96 -22.18
C HIS A 786 -9.11 -3.66 -21.94
N ALA A 787 -8.13 -2.99 -21.35
CA ALA A 787 -6.85 -3.59 -20.97
C ALA A 787 -7.01 -4.72 -19.94
N VAL A 788 -7.82 -4.51 -18.89
CA VAL A 788 -8.13 -5.53 -17.88
C VAL A 788 -8.82 -6.74 -18.53
N LEU A 789 -9.77 -6.50 -19.44
CA LEU A 789 -10.46 -7.57 -20.18
C LEU A 789 -9.51 -8.36 -21.08
N ARG A 790 -8.59 -7.70 -21.79
CA ARG A 790 -7.56 -8.36 -22.61
C ARG A 790 -6.66 -9.25 -21.75
N ARG A 791 -6.18 -8.77 -20.60
CA ARG A 791 -5.36 -9.56 -19.67
C ARG A 791 -6.13 -10.76 -19.11
N THR A 792 -7.41 -10.56 -18.80
CA THR A 792 -8.29 -11.63 -18.30
C THR A 792 -8.53 -12.69 -19.37
N GLN A 793 -8.84 -12.28 -20.61
CA GLN A 793 -8.98 -13.16 -21.78
C GLN A 793 -7.69 -13.97 -22.04
N GLN A 794 -6.53 -13.31 -22.08
CA GLN A 794 -5.25 -13.97 -22.34
C GLN A 794 -4.95 -15.05 -21.30
N HIS A 795 -5.24 -14.77 -20.03
CA HIS A 795 -5.11 -15.76 -18.98
C HIS A 795 -6.05 -16.96 -19.18
N ALA A 796 -7.32 -16.70 -19.50
CA ALA A 796 -8.30 -17.75 -19.76
C ALA A 796 -7.87 -18.65 -20.93
N LEU A 797 -7.38 -18.05 -22.02
CA LEU A 797 -6.85 -18.77 -23.18
C LEU A 797 -5.59 -19.59 -22.84
N THR A 798 -4.68 -19.04 -22.02
CA THR A 798 -3.46 -19.74 -21.59
C THR A 798 -3.79 -20.99 -20.76
N LEU A 799 -4.73 -20.87 -19.82
CA LEU A 799 -5.17 -22.02 -19.02
C LEU A 799 -5.89 -23.06 -19.88
N ALA A 800 -6.69 -22.61 -20.85
CA ALA A 800 -7.36 -23.49 -21.78
C ALA A 800 -6.37 -24.31 -22.62
N ALA A 801 -5.33 -23.67 -23.17
CA ALA A 801 -4.28 -24.31 -23.96
C ALA A 801 -3.44 -25.34 -23.16
N GLN A 802 -3.33 -25.18 -21.84
CA GLN A 802 -2.62 -26.12 -20.96
C GLN A 802 -3.46 -27.36 -20.58
N SER A 803 -4.75 -27.39 -20.93
CA SER A 803 -5.71 -28.35 -20.36
C SER A 803 -6.28 -29.39 -21.34
N SER A 804 -5.97 -29.33 -22.66
CA SER A 804 -6.50 -30.28 -23.66
C SER A 804 -5.71 -30.31 -24.98
N ASP A 805 -5.55 -31.50 -25.59
CA ASP A 805 -4.98 -31.71 -26.94
C ASP A 805 -5.95 -31.32 -28.10
N ASP A 806 -7.20 -30.94 -27.80
CA ASP A 806 -8.22 -30.52 -28.77
C ASP A 806 -8.76 -29.09 -28.45
N PRO A 807 -8.44 -28.07 -29.28
CA PRO A 807 -8.87 -26.68 -29.09
C PRO A 807 -10.39 -26.46 -29.06
N SER A 808 -11.17 -27.36 -29.69
CA SER A 808 -12.64 -27.26 -29.78
C SER A 808 -13.36 -27.70 -28.49
N SER A 809 -12.66 -28.44 -27.62
CA SER A 809 -13.14 -28.86 -26.29
C SER A 809 -12.85 -27.84 -25.17
N SER A 810 -12.15 -26.75 -25.51
CA SER A 810 -11.56 -25.86 -24.53
C SER A 810 -12.61 -25.05 -23.73
N ASN A 811 -12.40 -24.92 -22.42
CA ASN A 811 -13.23 -24.12 -21.50
C ASN A 811 -13.21 -22.60 -21.81
N ALA A 812 -12.59 -22.18 -22.92
CA ALA A 812 -12.36 -20.78 -23.28
C ALA A 812 -13.62 -20.07 -23.79
N TYR A 813 -14.55 -20.78 -24.44
CA TYR A 813 -15.73 -20.18 -25.08
C TYR A 813 -17.04 -20.56 -24.38
N THR A 814 -18.01 -19.63 -24.42
CA THR A 814 -19.38 -19.88 -23.94
C THR A 814 -20.05 -20.88 -24.88
N ASP A 815 -20.57 -21.97 -24.33
CA ASP A 815 -21.41 -22.94 -25.06
C ASP A 815 -22.47 -23.44 -24.08
N ASP A 816 -23.68 -22.91 -24.24
CA ASP A 816 -24.80 -23.14 -23.32
C ASP A 816 -25.35 -24.57 -23.42
N GLU A 817 -25.20 -25.23 -24.57
CA GLU A 817 -25.65 -26.61 -24.78
C GLU A 817 -24.70 -27.59 -24.06
N LEU A 818 -23.39 -27.39 -24.21
CA LEU A 818 -22.36 -28.13 -23.48
C LEU A 818 -22.36 -27.81 -21.99
N ASP A 819 -22.58 -26.55 -21.58
CA ASP A 819 -22.67 -26.16 -20.17
C ASP A 819 -23.90 -26.74 -19.47
N SER A 820 -24.98 -27.00 -20.22
CA SER A 820 -26.17 -27.71 -19.72
C SER A 820 -25.91 -29.21 -19.57
N LYS A 821 -25.13 -29.82 -20.46
CA LYS A 821 -24.75 -31.23 -20.44
C LYS A 821 -23.64 -31.54 -19.41
N GLU A 822 -22.71 -30.61 -19.20
CA GLU A 822 -21.59 -30.72 -18.24
C GLU A 822 -21.57 -29.55 -17.23
N PRO A 823 -22.34 -29.64 -16.14
CA PRO A 823 -22.55 -28.49 -15.26
C PRO A 823 -21.30 -27.94 -14.54
N LEU A 824 -20.24 -28.75 -14.42
CA LEU A 824 -18.95 -28.32 -13.85
C LEU A 824 -18.09 -27.53 -14.86
N ARG A 825 -18.38 -27.65 -16.16
CA ARG A 825 -17.73 -26.87 -17.23
C ARG A 825 -17.99 -25.38 -17.07
N ARG A 826 -19.26 -24.99 -16.83
CA ARG A 826 -19.66 -23.62 -16.51
C ARG A 826 -18.89 -23.05 -15.31
N VAL A 827 -18.71 -23.84 -14.25
CA VAL A 827 -17.96 -23.41 -13.04
C VAL A 827 -16.47 -23.20 -13.35
N ARG A 828 -15.83 -24.09 -14.13
CA ARG A 828 -14.43 -23.95 -14.54
C ARG A 828 -14.23 -22.75 -15.45
N ARG A 829 -15.12 -22.56 -16.44
CA ARG A 829 -15.13 -21.39 -17.34
C ARG A 829 -15.25 -20.10 -16.55
N MET A 830 -16.27 -19.97 -15.69
CA MET A 830 -16.50 -18.79 -14.87
C MET A 830 -15.28 -18.41 -14.00
N ARG A 831 -14.54 -19.38 -13.46
CA ARG A 831 -13.31 -19.09 -12.67
C ARG A 831 -12.21 -18.42 -13.49
N THR A 832 -12.06 -18.81 -14.75
CA THR A 832 -11.05 -18.21 -15.64
C THR A 832 -11.43 -16.83 -16.16
N ARG A 833 -12.71 -16.45 -16.00
CA ARG A 833 -13.33 -15.24 -16.52
C ARG A 833 -13.54 -14.13 -15.48
N GLU A 834 -13.07 -14.37 -14.27
CA GLU A 834 -13.04 -13.36 -13.20
C GLU A 834 -12.02 -12.28 -13.53
N LEU A 835 -12.39 -11.02 -13.30
CA LEU A 835 -11.53 -9.90 -13.69
C LEU A 835 -10.20 -9.92 -12.93
N ARG A 836 -9.10 -9.80 -13.67
CA ARG A 836 -7.73 -9.75 -13.13
C ARG A 836 -7.33 -8.37 -12.60
N ILE A 837 -8.25 -7.66 -11.93
CA ILE A 837 -8.06 -6.27 -11.48
C ILE A 837 -6.80 -6.03 -10.64
N ILE A 838 -6.41 -6.97 -9.75
CA ILE A 838 -5.18 -6.83 -8.95
C ILE A 838 -3.94 -6.95 -9.83
N GLN A 839 -3.93 -7.93 -10.75
CA GLN A 839 -2.82 -8.09 -11.68
C GLN A 839 -2.79 -6.98 -12.73
N SER A 840 -3.90 -6.28 -12.92
CA SER A 840 -4.05 -5.06 -13.72
C SER A 840 -3.86 -3.78 -12.91
N ARG A 841 -3.26 -3.84 -11.71
CA ARG A 841 -2.92 -2.65 -10.91
C ARG A 841 -2.20 -1.58 -11.74
N ASP A 842 -1.18 -1.99 -12.49
CA ASP A 842 -0.40 -1.04 -13.27
C ASP A 842 -1.22 -0.49 -14.45
N ASP A 843 -2.17 -1.24 -15.02
CA ASP A 843 -3.09 -0.69 -16.04
C ASP A 843 -4.02 0.36 -15.43
N ILE A 844 -4.46 0.15 -14.18
CA ILE A 844 -5.32 1.10 -13.46
C ILE A 844 -4.53 2.38 -13.09
N LEU A 845 -3.26 2.24 -12.69
CA LEU A 845 -2.39 3.34 -12.25
C LEU A 845 -1.63 4.04 -13.39
N ALA A 846 -1.39 3.38 -14.52
CA ALA A 846 -0.53 3.88 -15.61
C ALA A 846 -0.94 5.26 -16.10
N PHE A 847 -2.21 5.61 -15.95
CA PHE A 847 -2.79 6.87 -16.41
C PHE A 847 -2.48 8.08 -15.54
N GLU A 848 -1.85 7.90 -14.37
CA GLU A 848 -1.29 9.01 -13.56
C GLU A 848 0.18 9.31 -13.87
N ALA A 849 0.92 8.39 -14.51
CA ALA A 849 2.37 8.44 -14.62
C ALA A 849 2.93 8.93 -15.96
N GLU A 850 2.22 8.75 -17.10
CA GLU A 850 2.76 9.11 -18.42
C GLU A 850 1.70 9.67 -19.38
N ASN A 851 2.09 10.71 -20.13
CA ASN A 851 1.38 11.27 -21.31
C ASN A 851 1.45 10.29 -22.51
N GLY A 852 1.03 9.03 -22.33
CA GLY A 852 1.01 7.98 -23.35
C GLY A 852 -0.32 7.91 -24.11
N SER A 853 -0.23 7.57 -25.40
CA SER A 853 -1.26 7.53 -26.46
C SER A 853 -2.58 6.79 -26.16
N VAL A 854 -3.45 7.32 -25.31
CA VAL A 854 -4.85 6.87 -25.20
C VAL A 854 -5.64 7.46 -26.37
N GLU A 855 -6.35 6.59 -27.08
CA GLU A 855 -7.30 7.04 -28.10
C GLU A 855 -8.54 7.62 -27.42
N ASN A 856 -8.71 8.93 -27.56
CA ASN A 856 -9.84 9.65 -27.00
C ASN A 856 -11.13 9.39 -27.78
N MET A 857 -12.26 9.42 -27.08
CA MET A 857 -13.59 9.51 -27.70
C MET A 857 -13.66 10.73 -28.60
N ARG A 858 -14.27 10.56 -29.77
CA ARG A 858 -14.39 11.58 -30.81
C ARG A 858 -15.78 12.20 -30.75
N ALA A 859 -15.88 13.50 -31.04
CA ALA A 859 -17.17 14.16 -31.16
C ALA A 859 -17.97 13.51 -32.31
N TRP A 860 -19.22 13.14 -32.06
CA TRP A 860 -20.10 12.63 -33.11
C TRP A 860 -20.70 13.83 -33.86
N GLU A 861 -19.95 14.37 -34.83
CA GLU A 861 -20.37 15.55 -35.59
C GLU A 861 -21.67 15.30 -36.35
N GLY A 862 -22.56 16.30 -36.37
CA GLY A 862 -23.89 16.19 -36.98
C GLY A 862 -24.85 15.24 -36.25
N PHE A 863 -24.53 14.79 -35.03
CA PHE A 863 -25.37 13.84 -34.30
C PHE A 863 -26.82 14.30 -34.15
N TRP A 864 -27.06 15.58 -33.88
CA TRP A 864 -28.39 16.15 -33.66
C TRP A 864 -29.11 16.63 -34.94
N GLY A 865 -28.47 16.55 -36.10
CA GLY A 865 -28.87 17.30 -37.30
C GLY A 865 -28.38 18.75 -37.25
N ASN A 866 -28.27 19.39 -38.41
CA ASN A 866 -27.96 20.83 -38.52
C ASN A 866 -29.14 21.70 -38.10
#